data_AF-A0A5N6MD73-F1
#
_entry.id   AF-A0A5N6MD73-F1
#
_cell.length_a   1.000
_cell.length_b   1.000
_cell.length_c   1.000
_cell.angle_alpha   90.00
_cell.angle_beta   90.00
_cell.angle_gamma   90.00
#
_symmetry.space_group_name_H-M   'P 1'
#
loop_
_entity.id
_entity.type
_entity.pdbx_description
1 polymer ?
#
loop_
_entity_poly.entity_id
_entity_poly.type
_entity_poly.pdbx_seq_one_letter_code
_entity_poly.pdbx_strand_id
1 'polypeptide(L)'
;MAALNKHDTENGTLNKPPMFTPEDFDTWKVRMEGFIRNQDFKLWKSVLEGPYIPTVAAAGAGVAAVPKDPSMYSDEDYKKMEVDSKALWLIQMSIPNSIIHAFKKCKSAQELWNSLKQMYEGSEDVKENKKDMLKQKFENFCQQNNENMSSQYLRYVQLVDELTTAGVTLDNQDVLRKFLRSLPKAWNIYSVTIRRTENLKTLTLGELFGILSAYQMELDAQESKVSHLPSGSAALYAPINNPPYQSYQPLYHSTSTPTVTFPETPNSSNLWIMKTSLQQQLPEKRTTEDAMPWVGLYCAVASSICTLAMAADVVNGFWQWKLWFPNKIFTLNATTITLIAIAMKLPVDLTSNTSSVYGVGGIENTKITSIFFLITMLGNFLPSLGLMDDKELLTNIVALGILISTIIVNIFIQTFTQSRLLSIVDVPLVVLPILLPFSIALTVSTSRKILEQRYKESQQLVSSHQVKRYSSKDLKSCLKKFWIMSETCDPQFAIAFSPVSCALGSLLKKLKMVAEESSSIEEYAMFVVQIEEEEKLSKRTIRNSLNSIARLLDKFEKKEPKDLMKLLEKSRGFNGVLEYDNDKVPPLCVEEMIHSCWSLVLVTLTATSMALPNIANSHFKGLLSGMKEGLQIVGHIEECLDVDGNFAKERKAARRAWTEVEVHHTWLQIDLQKKARKGKPLKEILQWLGDEAAKVVIQFCSSKKPSIDDSRYNFILASSMYRISQTILLRYNEQENWLNDEQLFEWISTIIADVLLACFTNLPCAIEMKCHHHSIEKRGDNIRSAAKLLGISKKILKILKARHPFNIDQDSMAYIDKWRAILKSQTPIGTHTTTREAPLTRIQGGSTNSNELVIVVVL
;
A
#
# COMPACT_ATOMS: atom_id res chain seq x y z
N MET A 1 8.13 -47.80 20.46
CA MET A 1 9.42 -47.09 20.64
C MET A 1 9.20 -45.61 20.39
N ALA A 2 10.09 -44.75 20.89
CA ALA A 2 9.85 -43.32 21.10
C ALA A 2 9.33 -42.54 19.86
N ALA A 3 8.34 -41.68 20.09
CA ALA A 3 8.18 -40.48 19.30
C ALA A 3 9.33 -39.53 19.67
N LEU A 4 10.29 -39.32 18.77
CA LEU A 4 11.26 -38.23 18.93
C LEU A 4 10.50 -36.90 18.85
N ASN A 5 10.81 -35.95 19.75
CA ASN A 5 10.25 -34.62 19.62
C ASN A 5 10.76 -33.98 18.33
N LYS A 6 9.89 -33.24 17.62
CA LYS A 6 10.27 -32.48 16.41
C LYS A 6 11.51 -31.60 16.66
N HIS A 7 11.58 -31.04 17.87
CA HIS A 7 12.67 -30.24 18.42
C HIS A 7 14.05 -30.96 18.49
N ASP A 8 14.07 -32.27 18.73
CA ASP A 8 15.31 -33.07 18.78
C ASP A 8 15.85 -33.35 17.35
N THR A 9 14.94 -33.42 16.37
CA THR A 9 15.27 -33.53 14.95
C THR A 9 15.85 -32.23 14.38
N GLU A 10 15.37 -31.08 14.83
CA GLU A 10 15.78 -29.75 14.35
C GLU A 10 17.10 -29.29 14.99
N ASN A 11 17.29 -29.54 16.29
CA ASN A 11 18.48 -29.07 17.02
C ASN A 11 19.70 -30.03 16.94
N GLY A 12 19.50 -31.29 16.55
CA GLY A 12 20.54 -32.32 16.60
C GLY A 12 20.74 -32.92 18.00
N THR A 13 21.51 -34.00 18.08
CA THR A 13 21.88 -34.68 19.33
C THR A 13 23.35 -35.07 19.31
N LEU A 14 23.90 -35.60 20.42
CA LEU A 14 25.29 -36.06 20.49
C LEU A 14 25.71 -36.99 19.33
N ASN A 15 24.76 -37.80 18.81
CA ASN A 15 25.01 -38.80 17.76
C ASN A 15 24.29 -38.49 16.42
N LYS A 16 23.56 -37.37 16.32
CA LYS A 16 22.80 -37.00 15.12
C LYS A 16 23.07 -35.53 14.76
N PRO A 17 23.53 -35.23 13.53
CA PRO A 17 23.82 -33.85 13.15
C PRO A 17 22.54 -32.99 13.17
N PRO A 18 22.64 -31.68 13.46
CA PRO A 18 21.54 -30.73 13.34
C PRO A 18 21.01 -30.68 11.90
N MET A 19 19.69 -30.68 11.72
CA MET A 19 19.08 -30.65 10.39
C MET A 19 19.24 -29.26 9.76
N PHE A 20 19.63 -29.22 8.49
CA PHE A 20 19.83 -27.98 7.76
C PHE A 20 18.51 -27.37 7.28
N THR A 21 18.30 -26.09 7.57
CA THR A 21 17.17 -25.26 7.13
C THR A 21 17.69 -23.99 6.45
N PRO A 22 17.31 -23.69 5.18
CA PRO A 22 17.75 -22.49 4.48
C PRO A 22 17.49 -21.17 5.19
N GLU A 23 16.41 -21.10 5.98
CA GLU A 23 15.97 -19.89 6.69
C GLU A 23 16.83 -19.54 7.91
N ASP A 24 17.62 -20.49 8.43
CA ASP A 24 18.40 -20.36 9.68
C ASP A 24 19.82 -20.92 9.52
N PHE A 25 20.46 -20.58 8.39
CA PHE A 25 21.81 -21.05 8.04
C PHE A 25 22.84 -20.71 9.12
N ASP A 26 22.81 -19.50 9.67
CA ASP A 26 23.80 -19.01 10.65
C ASP A 26 23.76 -19.83 11.95
N THR A 27 22.56 -20.11 12.48
CA THR A 27 22.40 -20.95 13.68
C THR A 27 22.77 -22.40 13.40
N TRP A 28 22.36 -22.94 12.25
CA TRP A 28 22.73 -24.30 11.84
C TRP A 28 24.24 -24.47 11.75
N LYS A 29 24.93 -23.53 11.12
CA LYS A 29 26.39 -23.53 10.95
C LYS A 29 27.13 -23.61 12.27
N VAL A 30 26.76 -22.78 13.26
CA VAL A 30 27.38 -22.79 14.60
C VAL A 30 27.14 -24.12 15.31
N ARG A 31 25.92 -24.66 15.23
CA ARG A 31 25.59 -25.98 15.81
C ARG A 31 26.34 -27.12 15.12
N MET A 32 26.49 -27.06 13.81
CA MET A 32 27.17 -28.08 13.02
C MET A 32 28.68 -28.09 13.26
N GLU A 33 29.31 -26.91 13.37
CA GLU A 33 30.69 -26.77 13.82
C GLU A 33 30.89 -27.40 15.21
N GLY A 34 30.00 -27.08 16.18
CA GLY A 34 30.02 -27.67 17.51
C GLY A 34 29.88 -29.20 17.49
N PHE A 35 28.96 -29.72 16.68
CA PHE A 35 28.73 -31.16 16.51
C PHE A 35 29.95 -31.88 15.92
N ILE A 36 30.55 -31.37 14.84
CA ILE A 36 31.74 -31.97 14.21
C ILE A 36 32.94 -31.95 15.18
N ARG A 37 33.18 -30.81 15.86
CA ARG A 37 34.24 -30.68 16.88
C ARG A 37 34.07 -31.67 18.03
N ASN A 38 32.83 -31.96 18.44
CA ASN A 38 32.52 -32.92 19.50
C ASN A 38 32.70 -34.39 19.06
N GLN A 39 32.63 -34.69 17.75
CA GLN A 39 32.87 -36.03 17.21
C GLN A 39 34.37 -36.38 17.17
N ASP A 40 35.19 -35.52 16.57
CA ASP A 40 36.67 -35.52 16.64
C ASP A 40 37.17 -34.18 16.07
N PHE A 41 38.05 -33.50 16.78
CA PHE A 41 38.66 -32.24 16.34
C PHE A 41 39.38 -32.35 14.98
N LYS A 42 39.89 -33.53 14.62
CA LYS A 42 40.49 -33.80 13.30
C LYS A 42 39.50 -33.66 12.15
N LEU A 43 38.21 -33.97 12.37
CA LEU A 43 37.16 -33.82 11.37
C LEU A 43 36.97 -32.34 11.03
N TRP A 44 36.87 -31.49 12.06
CA TRP A 44 36.75 -30.04 11.87
C TRP A 44 38.00 -29.45 11.19
N LYS A 45 39.19 -29.96 11.53
CA LYS A 45 40.42 -29.60 10.84
C LYS A 45 40.36 -29.92 9.34
N SER A 46 39.85 -31.10 8.96
CA SER A 46 39.65 -31.48 7.54
C SER A 46 38.65 -30.58 6.82
N VAL A 47 37.57 -30.16 7.48
CA VAL A 47 36.58 -29.21 6.93
C VAL A 47 37.22 -27.85 6.61
N LEU A 48 38.21 -27.41 7.38
CA LEU A 48 38.90 -26.13 7.16
C LEU A 48 40.07 -26.23 6.18
N GLU A 49 40.92 -27.25 6.32
CA GLU A 49 42.20 -27.37 5.59
C GLU A 49 42.07 -28.19 4.29
N GLY A 50 41.05 -29.04 4.17
CA GLY A 50 40.84 -29.93 3.03
C GLY A 50 41.29 -31.38 3.29
N PRO A 51 41.07 -32.28 2.32
CA PRO A 51 41.38 -33.70 2.46
C PRO A 51 42.90 -33.93 2.54
N TYR A 52 43.32 -34.88 3.38
CA TYR A 52 44.72 -35.30 3.42
C TYR A 52 45.13 -35.98 2.11
N ILE A 53 46.14 -35.41 1.44
CA ILE A 53 46.78 -36.01 0.27
C ILE A 53 48.09 -36.66 0.75
N PRO A 54 48.25 -38.00 0.66
CA PRO A 54 49.50 -38.66 0.98
C PRO A 54 50.62 -38.20 0.04
N THR A 55 51.77 -37.77 0.57
CA THR A 55 52.90 -37.27 -0.23
C THR A 55 54.21 -37.99 0.12
N VAL A 56 55.13 -38.06 -0.85
CA VAL A 56 56.50 -38.53 -0.66
C VAL A 56 57.38 -37.32 -0.33
N ALA A 57 58.24 -37.45 0.69
CA ALA A 57 59.27 -36.48 0.95
C ALA A 57 60.29 -36.50 -0.22
N ALA A 58 60.39 -35.39 -0.95
CA ALA A 58 61.45 -35.22 -1.94
C ALA A 58 62.82 -35.26 -1.23
N ALA A 59 63.77 -36.01 -1.77
CA ALA A 59 65.12 -36.13 -1.23
C ALA A 59 65.93 -34.84 -1.48
N GLY A 60 65.66 -33.80 -0.71
CA GLY A 60 66.34 -32.51 -0.79
C GLY A 60 65.49 -31.38 -0.17
N ALA A 61 66.10 -30.56 0.69
CA ALA A 61 65.40 -29.45 1.33
C ALA A 61 65.03 -28.37 0.30
N GLY A 62 63.73 -28.13 0.11
CA GLY A 62 63.20 -27.02 -0.70
C GLY A 62 62.35 -27.40 -1.92
N VAL A 63 62.20 -28.69 -2.24
CA VAL A 63 61.31 -29.14 -3.34
C VAL A 63 59.93 -29.51 -2.78
N ALA A 64 58.86 -29.09 -3.45
CA ALA A 64 57.48 -29.40 -3.06
C ALA A 64 57.23 -30.92 -3.03
N ALA A 65 56.57 -31.40 -1.96
CA ALA A 65 56.29 -32.82 -1.78
C ALA A 65 55.30 -33.32 -2.85
N VAL A 66 55.67 -34.39 -3.56
CA VAL A 66 54.88 -34.96 -4.66
C VAL A 66 53.83 -35.93 -4.09
N PRO A 67 52.58 -35.94 -4.59
CA PRO A 67 51.59 -36.96 -4.20
C PRO A 67 52.14 -38.39 -4.38
N LYS A 68 51.91 -39.24 -3.39
CA LYS A 68 52.20 -40.68 -3.48
C LYS A 68 51.35 -41.31 -4.58
N ASP A 69 51.89 -42.33 -5.23
CA ASP A 69 51.07 -43.25 -6.02
C ASP A 69 50.10 -44.02 -5.10
N PRO A 70 48.82 -44.22 -5.48
CA PRO A 70 47.86 -44.99 -4.68
C PRO A 70 48.29 -46.40 -4.28
N SER A 71 49.22 -47.02 -5.02
CA SER A 71 49.81 -48.33 -4.68
C SER A 71 50.81 -48.30 -3.52
N MET A 72 51.25 -47.10 -3.10
CA MET A 72 52.26 -46.86 -2.06
C MET A 72 51.67 -46.26 -0.77
N TYR A 73 50.34 -46.31 -0.61
CA TYR A 73 49.66 -45.76 0.57
C TYR A 73 49.83 -46.69 1.77
N SER A 74 50.21 -46.14 2.94
CA SER A 74 50.24 -46.90 4.19
C SER A 74 48.87 -46.89 4.89
N ASP A 75 48.66 -47.80 5.85
CA ASP A 75 47.46 -47.81 6.68
C ASP A 75 47.25 -46.48 7.43
N GLU A 76 48.34 -45.78 7.79
CA GLU A 76 48.30 -44.43 8.39
C GLU A 76 47.87 -43.36 7.39
N ASP A 77 48.15 -43.53 6.09
CA ASP A 77 47.69 -42.61 5.05
C ASP A 77 46.18 -42.80 4.79
N TYR A 78 45.70 -44.05 4.69
CA TYR A 78 44.27 -44.36 4.57
C TYR A 78 43.47 -43.82 5.77
N LYS A 79 43.93 -44.06 7.01
CA LYS A 79 43.29 -43.54 8.23
C LYS A 79 43.18 -42.01 8.27
N LYS A 80 44.05 -41.27 7.58
CA LYS A 80 43.95 -39.81 7.46
C LYS A 80 42.96 -39.38 6.36
N MET A 81 42.86 -40.14 5.26
CA MET A 81 41.87 -39.89 4.20
C MET A 81 40.43 -40.21 4.67
N GLU A 82 40.27 -41.19 5.56
CA GLU A 82 38.99 -41.51 6.20
C GLU A 82 38.42 -40.33 7.03
N VAL A 83 39.28 -39.45 7.55
CA VAL A 83 38.86 -38.26 8.32
C VAL A 83 38.00 -37.33 7.44
N ASP A 84 38.45 -37.00 6.23
CA ASP A 84 37.66 -36.14 5.33
C ASP A 84 36.38 -36.85 4.87
N SER A 85 36.49 -38.14 4.55
CA SER A 85 35.34 -38.96 4.14
C SER A 85 34.24 -38.99 5.21
N LYS A 86 34.64 -39.13 6.49
CA LYS A 86 33.71 -39.08 7.64
C LYS A 86 33.17 -37.67 7.87
N ALA A 87 33.98 -36.63 7.75
CA ALA A 87 33.53 -35.24 7.90
C ALA A 87 32.51 -34.86 6.81
N LEU A 88 32.79 -35.23 5.55
CA LEU A 88 31.90 -35.06 4.41
C LEU A 88 30.56 -35.77 4.65
N TRP A 89 30.59 -37.04 5.06
CA TRP A 89 29.37 -37.81 5.34
C TRP A 89 28.52 -37.18 6.45
N LEU A 90 29.12 -36.70 7.54
CA LEU A 90 28.38 -36.01 8.61
C LEU A 90 27.67 -34.75 8.07
N ILE A 91 28.33 -33.96 7.24
CA ILE A 91 27.73 -32.76 6.60
C ILE A 91 26.62 -33.14 5.63
N GLN A 92 26.78 -34.20 4.85
CA GLN A 92 25.72 -34.71 3.97
C GLN A 92 24.49 -35.18 4.76
N MET A 93 24.66 -35.80 5.93
CA MET A 93 23.56 -36.28 6.77
C MET A 93 22.78 -35.17 7.50
N SER A 94 23.35 -33.97 7.64
CA SER A 94 22.59 -32.78 8.05
C SER A 94 21.71 -32.19 6.95
N ILE A 95 21.96 -32.48 5.67
CA ILE A 95 21.32 -31.77 4.55
C ILE A 95 20.10 -32.55 4.03
N PRO A 96 18.90 -31.93 3.98
CA PRO A 96 17.72 -32.54 3.37
C PRO A 96 17.95 -32.98 1.92
N ASN A 97 17.28 -34.08 1.53
CA ASN A 97 17.33 -34.60 0.16
C ASN A 97 16.92 -33.56 -0.91
N SER A 98 16.05 -32.61 -0.57
CA SER A 98 15.65 -31.50 -1.46
C SER A 98 16.79 -30.54 -1.80
N ILE A 99 17.85 -30.49 -0.99
CA ILE A 99 18.95 -29.52 -1.09
C ILE A 99 20.25 -30.22 -1.55
N ILE A 100 20.53 -31.43 -1.07
CA ILE A 100 21.81 -32.13 -1.31
C ILE A 100 22.13 -32.32 -2.81
N HIS A 101 21.09 -32.40 -3.66
CA HIS A 101 21.26 -32.49 -5.12
C HIS A 101 22.06 -31.32 -5.73
N ALA A 102 21.97 -30.11 -5.17
CA ALA A 102 22.74 -28.95 -5.62
C ALA A 102 24.25 -29.10 -5.38
N PHE A 103 24.64 -29.87 -4.36
CA PHE A 103 26.03 -30.05 -3.92
C PHE A 103 26.64 -31.41 -4.30
N LYS A 104 25.95 -32.21 -5.12
CA LYS A 104 26.39 -33.56 -5.53
C LYS A 104 27.77 -33.61 -6.23
N LYS A 105 28.30 -32.46 -6.68
CA LYS A 105 29.63 -32.36 -7.30
C LYS A 105 30.79 -32.18 -6.30
N CYS A 106 30.51 -31.77 -5.06
CA CYS A 106 31.53 -31.59 -4.02
C CYS A 106 32.08 -32.95 -3.57
N LYS A 107 33.40 -33.10 -3.59
CA LYS A 107 34.10 -34.36 -3.31
C LYS A 107 34.80 -34.41 -1.95
N SER A 108 34.98 -33.26 -1.29
CA SER A 108 35.58 -33.15 0.04
C SER A 108 34.67 -32.42 1.01
N ALA A 109 34.93 -32.59 2.31
CA ALA A 109 34.20 -31.91 3.37
C ALA A 109 34.34 -30.38 3.26
N GLN A 110 35.54 -29.90 2.94
CA GLN A 110 35.87 -28.50 2.72
C GLN A 110 35.13 -27.89 1.50
N GLU A 111 35.09 -28.60 0.36
CA GLU A 111 34.35 -28.14 -0.83
C GLU A 111 32.85 -27.98 -0.54
N LEU A 112 32.26 -28.96 0.15
CA LEU A 112 30.84 -28.92 0.52
C LEU A 112 30.54 -27.77 1.48
N TRP A 113 31.35 -27.62 2.52
CA TRP A 113 31.21 -26.55 3.53
C TRP A 113 31.32 -25.16 2.90
N ASN A 114 32.34 -24.93 2.06
CA ASN A 114 32.53 -23.65 1.38
C ASN A 114 31.41 -23.35 0.36
N SER A 115 30.91 -24.36 -0.34
CA SER A 115 29.79 -24.20 -1.29
C SER A 115 28.48 -23.84 -0.57
N LEU A 116 28.20 -24.48 0.57
CA LEU A 116 27.07 -24.14 1.44
C LEU A 116 27.18 -22.70 1.94
N LYS A 117 28.36 -22.32 2.45
CA LYS A 117 28.65 -20.96 2.91
C LYS A 117 28.40 -19.93 1.80
N GLN A 118 28.92 -20.16 0.59
CA GLN A 118 28.76 -19.26 -0.55
C GLN A 118 27.30 -19.15 -1.01
N MET A 119 26.55 -20.25 -1.00
CA MET A 119 25.16 -20.27 -1.48
C MET A 119 24.18 -19.60 -0.52
N TYR A 120 24.40 -19.71 0.80
CA TYR A 120 23.44 -19.27 1.82
C TYR A 120 23.89 -18.03 2.63
N GLU A 121 25.19 -17.78 2.82
CA GLU A 121 25.66 -16.48 3.36
C GLU A 121 25.87 -15.41 2.27
N GLY A 122 25.90 -15.81 0.99
CA GLY A 122 26.31 -14.97 -0.14
C GLY A 122 27.84 -14.80 -0.24
N SER A 123 28.31 -14.08 -1.27
CA SER A 123 29.71 -13.63 -1.32
C SER A 123 29.97 -12.53 -0.29
N GLU A 124 31.22 -12.28 0.05
CA GLU A 124 31.57 -11.16 0.94
C GLU A 124 31.12 -9.81 0.35
N ASP A 125 31.10 -9.65 -0.98
CA ASP A 125 30.54 -8.47 -1.65
C ASP A 125 29.03 -8.31 -1.40
N VAL A 126 28.27 -9.41 -1.38
CA VAL A 126 26.83 -9.40 -1.06
C VAL A 126 26.60 -9.02 0.41
N LYS A 127 27.47 -9.48 1.32
CA LYS A 127 27.41 -9.09 2.74
C LYS A 127 27.72 -7.61 2.94
N GLU A 128 28.77 -7.10 2.31
CA GLU A 128 29.15 -5.69 2.44
C GLU A 128 28.09 -4.79 1.80
N ASN A 129 27.54 -5.17 0.63
CA ASN A 129 26.39 -4.48 0.03
C ASN A 129 25.14 -4.54 0.94
N LYS A 130 24.85 -5.66 1.61
CA LYS A 130 23.78 -5.75 2.61
C LYS A 130 24.03 -4.79 3.78
N LYS A 131 25.26 -4.69 4.30
CA LYS A 131 25.61 -3.69 5.33
C LYS A 131 25.41 -2.27 4.82
N ASP A 132 25.83 -1.95 3.61
CA ASP A 132 25.71 -0.61 3.05
C ASP A 132 24.25 -0.21 2.77
N MET A 133 23.43 -1.14 2.28
CA MET A 133 21.97 -0.97 2.18
C MET A 133 21.33 -0.75 3.57
N LEU A 134 21.77 -1.46 4.61
CA LEU A 134 21.28 -1.28 5.98
C LEU A 134 21.72 0.06 6.59
N LYS A 135 23.00 0.46 6.41
CA LYS A 135 23.51 1.79 6.78
C LYS A 135 22.71 2.89 6.06
N GLN A 136 22.41 2.72 4.77
CA GLN A 136 21.60 3.66 3.99
C GLN A 136 20.15 3.71 4.47
N LYS A 137 19.53 2.58 4.83
CA LYS A 137 18.19 2.53 5.44
C LYS A 137 18.16 3.27 6.77
N PHE A 138 19.18 3.07 7.63
CA PHE A 138 19.32 3.78 8.90
C PHE A 138 19.51 5.27 8.67
N GLU A 139 20.37 5.67 7.74
CA GLU A 139 20.60 7.08 7.43
C GLU A 139 19.39 7.78 6.79
N ASN A 140 18.51 7.06 6.09
CA ASN A 140 17.28 7.62 5.52
C ASN A 140 16.04 7.35 6.38
N PHE A 141 16.19 6.85 7.61
CA PHE A 141 15.04 6.52 8.46
C PHE A 141 14.25 7.77 8.87
N CYS A 142 12.96 7.79 8.52
CA CYS A 142 11.96 8.80 8.88
C CYS A 142 10.59 8.15 9.10
N GLN A 143 9.66 8.89 9.72
CA GLN A 143 8.26 8.48 9.85
C GLN A 143 7.59 8.39 8.46
N GLN A 144 6.79 7.34 8.25
CA GLN A 144 6.00 7.14 7.03
C GLN A 144 4.63 7.84 7.14
N ASN A 145 3.97 8.06 6.00
CA ASN A 145 2.63 8.66 5.96
C ASN A 145 1.63 7.78 6.72
N ASN A 146 0.88 8.38 7.65
CA ASN A 146 -0.09 7.73 8.54
C ASN A 146 0.52 6.68 9.51
N GLU A 147 1.83 6.60 9.65
CA GLU A 147 2.49 5.83 10.72
C GLU A 147 2.32 6.55 12.06
N ASN A 148 2.12 5.82 13.16
CA ASN A 148 2.09 6.37 14.52
C ASN A 148 3.43 6.19 15.26
N MET A 149 3.65 6.95 16.33
CA MET A 149 4.90 6.97 17.09
C MET A 149 5.37 5.56 17.53
N SER A 150 4.45 4.73 18.01
CA SER A 150 4.74 3.35 18.44
C SER A 150 5.15 2.44 17.28
N SER A 151 4.48 2.54 16.13
CA SER A 151 4.87 1.79 14.93
C SER A 151 6.23 2.22 14.37
N GLN A 152 6.55 3.52 14.40
CA GLN A 152 7.86 4.03 14.02
C GLN A 152 8.96 3.51 14.95
N TYR A 153 8.72 3.49 16.27
CA TYR A 153 9.65 2.93 17.26
C TYR A 153 9.95 1.45 16.99
N LEU A 154 8.93 0.61 16.81
CA LEU A 154 9.11 -0.82 16.55
C LEU A 154 9.92 -1.07 15.26
N ARG A 155 9.61 -0.34 14.18
CA ARG A 155 10.35 -0.41 12.91
C ARG A 155 11.79 0.08 13.04
N TYR A 156 12.06 1.02 13.95
CA TYR A 156 13.42 1.50 14.23
C TYR A 156 14.24 0.49 15.04
N VAL A 157 13.65 -0.12 16.07
CA VAL A 157 14.29 -1.19 16.86
C VAL A 157 14.68 -2.36 15.95
N GLN A 158 13.78 -2.81 15.07
CA GLN A 158 14.06 -3.87 14.08
C GLN A 158 15.26 -3.52 13.18
N LEU A 159 15.37 -2.27 12.71
CA LEU A 159 16.48 -1.84 11.85
C LEU A 159 17.82 -1.77 12.59
N VAL A 160 17.82 -1.42 13.88
CA VAL A 160 19.02 -1.45 14.73
C VAL A 160 19.46 -2.89 14.99
N ASP A 161 18.52 -3.82 15.17
CA ASP A 161 18.78 -5.24 15.35
C ASP A 161 19.32 -5.90 14.07
N GLU A 162 18.73 -5.59 12.90
CA GLU A 162 19.23 -5.99 11.57
C GLU A 162 20.69 -5.52 11.33
N LEU A 163 21.02 -4.27 11.73
CA LEU A 163 22.37 -3.72 11.63
C LEU A 163 23.37 -4.41 12.58
N THR A 164 22.95 -4.66 13.81
CA THR A 164 23.76 -5.36 14.82
C THR A 164 24.08 -6.79 14.33
N THR A 165 23.06 -7.49 13.83
CA THR A 165 23.19 -8.84 13.27
C THR A 165 24.06 -8.87 12.01
N ALA A 166 24.04 -7.82 11.19
CA ALA A 166 24.94 -7.65 10.04
C ALA A 166 26.39 -7.27 10.42
N GLY A 167 26.71 -7.18 11.72
CA GLY A 167 28.06 -6.86 12.21
C GLY A 167 28.43 -5.39 12.12
N VAL A 168 27.45 -4.47 12.01
CA VAL A 168 27.70 -3.03 12.04
C VAL A 168 27.64 -2.53 13.48
N THR A 169 28.78 -2.08 14.01
CA THR A 169 28.85 -1.46 15.34
C THR A 169 28.22 -0.06 15.32
N LEU A 170 27.14 0.12 16.09
CA LEU A 170 26.47 1.40 16.29
C LEU A 170 26.76 1.95 17.69
N ASP A 171 27.08 3.24 17.80
CA ASP A 171 27.11 3.91 19.11
C ASP A 171 25.69 4.20 19.60
N ASN A 172 25.41 3.94 20.87
CA ASN A 172 24.10 4.18 21.49
C ASN A 172 23.69 5.65 21.35
N GLN A 173 24.61 6.62 21.45
CA GLN A 173 24.22 8.02 21.29
C GLN A 173 23.75 8.34 19.89
N ASP A 174 24.37 7.75 18.87
CA ASP A 174 24.00 7.99 17.48
C ASP A 174 22.69 7.29 17.11
N VAL A 175 22.38 6.13 17.67
CA VAL A 175 21.04 5.52 17.62
C VAL A 175 19.98 6.48 18.20
N LEU A 176 20.19 7.02 19.40
CA LEU A 176 19.25 7.94 20.05
C LEU A 176 19.09 9.26 19.28
N ARG A 177 20.21 9.88 18.86
CA ARG A 177 20.22 11.10 18.06
C ARG A 177 19.54 10.89 16.71
N LYS A 178 19.68 9.70 16.11
CA LYS A 178 19.08 9.38 14.82
C LYS A 178 17.58 9.18 14.96
N PHE A 179 17.12 8.46 15.98
CA PHE A 179 15.69 8.36 16.29
C PHE A 179 15.06 9.74 16.46
N LEU A 180 15.66 10.63 17.28
CA LEU A 180 15.16 12.00 17.49
C LEU A 180 15.14 12.88 16.23
N ARG A 181 16.02 12.62 15.25
CA ARG A 181 16.03 13.28 13.94
C ARG A 181 14.98 12.72 12.97
N SER A 182 14.50 11.50 13.21
CA SER A 182 13.52 10.80 12.35
C SER A 182 12.06 11.17 12.66
N LEU A 183 11.80 11.81 13.80
CA LEU A 183 10.48 12.26 14.22
C LEU A 183 9.93 13.40 13.34
N PRO A 184 8.59 13.58 13.24
CA PRO A 184 7.96 14.65 12.47
C PRO A 184 8.38 16.05 12.89
N LYS A 185 8.17 17.01 11.99
CA LYS A 185 8.44 18.45 12.25
C LYS A 185 7.75 18.99 13.51
N ALA A 186 6.58 18.46 13.87
CA ALA A 186 5.86 18.82 15.11
C ALA A 186 6.70 18.54 16.38
N TRP A 187 7.52 17.49 16.37
CA TRP A 187 8.36 17.09 17.49
C TRP A 187 9.71 17.81 17.57
N ASN A 188 10.04 18.67 16.59
CA ASN A 188 11.37 19.24 16.46
C ASN A 188 11.82 20.04 17.69
N ILE A 189 10.91 20.71 18.40
CA ILE A 189 11.22 21.44 19.64
C ILE A 189 11.70 20.45 20.72
N TYR A 190 10.92 19.40 20.99
CA TYR A 190 11.31 18.33 21.92
C TYR A 190 12.60 17.63 21.50
N SER A 191 12.73 17.28 20.21
CA SER A 191 13.96 16.68 19.67
C SER A 191 15.18 17.57 19.80
N VAL A 192 15.08 18.90 19.66
CA VAL A 192 16.20 19.83 19.91
C VAL A 192 16.53 19.92 21.40
N THR A 193 15.51 20.01 22.27
CA THR A 193 15.70 20.11 23.72
C THR A 193 16.35 18.85 24.29
N ILE A 194 15.80 17.67 23.99
CA ILE A 194 16.36 16.37 24.42
C ILE A 194 17.78 16.17 23.86
N ARG A 195 18.07 16.63 22.62
CA ARG A 195 19.45 16.59 22.07
C ARG A 195 20.47 17.47 22.78
N ARG A 196 20.03 18.39 23.65
CA ARG A 196 20.89 19.31 24.41
C ARG A 196 21.00 18.96 25.90
N THR A 197 20.29 17.95 26.39
CA THR A 197 20.45 17.47 27.77
C THR A 197 21.62 16.51 27.89
N GLU A 198 22.30 16.53 29.04
CA GLU A 198 23.47 15.67 29.29
C GLU A 198 23.10 14.18 29.41
N ASN A 199 21.85 13.88 29.78
CA ASN A 199 21.30 12.55 30.00
C ASN A 199 21.29 11.64 28.75
N LEU A 200 21.55 12.18 27.55
CA LEU A 200 21.68 11.39 26.31
C LEU A 200 22.87 10.42 26.29
N LYS A 201 23.77 10.49 27.28
CA LYS A 201 24.85 9.50 27.46
C LYS A 201 24.40 8.25 28.23
N THR A 202 23.37 8.38 29.06
CA THR A 202 22.94 7.37 30.03
C THR A 202 21.60 6.74 29.70
N LEU A 203 20.82 7.35 28.79
CA LEU A 203 19.51 6.84 28.37
C LEU A 203 19.62 5.64 27.42
N THR A 204 18.62 4.76 27.48
CA THR A 204 18.33 3.74 26.48
C THR A 204 17.26 4.20 25.48
N LEU A 205 17.15 3.50 24.34
CA LEU A 205 16.16 3.80 23.31
C LEU A 205 14.71 3.62 23.80
N GLY A 206 14.49 2.66 24.71
CA GLY A 206 13.19 2.42 25.34
C GLY A 206 12.78 3.52 26.31
N GLU A 207 13.70 3.98 27.16
CA GLU A 207 13.45 5.12 28.07
C GLU A 207 13.15 6.41 27.29
N LEU A 208 13.87 6.64 26.18
CA LEU A 208 13.64 7.79 25.31
C LEU A 208 12.23 7.78 24.72
N PHE A 209 11.77 6.60 24.28
CA PHE A 209 10.41 6.42 23.79
C PHE A 209 9.36 6.60 24.90
N GLY A 210 9.65 6.16 26.13
CA GLY A 210 8.81 6.40 27.30
C GLY A 210 8.62 7.90 27.60
N ILE A 211 9.71 8.68 27.58
CA ILE A 211 9.67 10.15 27.77
C ILE A 211 8.81 10.82 26.67
N LEU A 212 9.01 10.45 25.41
CA LEU A 212 8.22 11.00 24.29
C LEU A 212 6.73 10.62 24.39
N SER A 213 6.43 9.41 24.85
CA SER A 213 5.05 8.93 25.03
C SER A 213 4.34 9.65 26.19
N ALA A 214 5.05 9.97 27.27
CA ALA A 214 4.52 10.78 28.37
C ALA A 214 4.15 12.20 27.88
N TYR A 215 5.02 12.85 27.10
CA TYR A 215 4.72 14.16 26.51
C TYR A 215 3.52 14.11 25.54
N GLN A 216 3.35 13.04 24.76
CA GLN A 216 2.17 12.89 23.91
C GLN A 216 0.89 12.86 24.75
N MET A 217 0.86 12.08 25.85
CA MET A 217 -0.29 12.02 26.75
C MET A 217 -0.61 13.38 27.40
N GLU A 218 0.40 14.18 27.75
CA GLU A 218 0.20 15.54 28.28
C GLU A 218 -0.39 16.51 27.24
N LEU A 219 -0.04 16.38 25.97
CA LEU A 219 -0.59 17.19 24.88
C LEU A 219 -2.05 16.82 24.59
N ASP A 220 -2.36 15.52 24.50
CA ASP A 220 -3.72 15.02 24.29
C ASP A 220 -4.66 15.42 25.46
N ALA A 221 -4.12 15.48 26.68
CA ALA A 221 -4.81 15.96 27.88
C ALA A 221 -4.99 17.49 27.94
N GLN A 222 -4.33 18.26 27.06
CA GLN A 222 -4.51 19.70 26.91
C GLN A 222 -5.49 20.03 25.78
N GLU A 223 -5.41 19.39 24.61
CA GLU A 223 -6.38 19.59 23.53
C GLU A 223 -7.82 19.26 23.96
N SER A 224 -7.99 18.20 24.76
CA SER A 224 -9.28 17.81 25.34
C SER A 224 -9.88 18.81 26.32
N LYS A 225 -9.12 19.82 26.80
CA LYS A 225 -9.63 20.92 27.63
C LYS A 225 -9.98 22.18 26.82
N VAL A 226 -9.43 22.34 25.63
CA VAL A 226 -9.64 23.53 24.77
C VAL A 226 -10.98 23.48 24.02
N SER A 227 -11.62 22.32 23.92
CA SER A 227 -12.95 22.13 23.32
C SER A 227 -14.11 22.78 24.09
N HIS A 228 -13.87 23.30 25.31
CA HIS A 228 -14.87 23.96 26.16
C HIS A 228 -14.53 25.43 26.48
N LEU A 229 -14.32 26.27 25.46
CA LEU A 229 -14.42 27.73 25.62
C LEU A 229 -14.91 28.44 24.33
N PRO A 230 -15.83 29.42 24.39
CA PRO A 230 -16.25 30.17 23.21
C PRO A 230 -15.18 31.16 22.73
N SER A 231 -15.12 31.36 21.41
CA SER A 231 -14.20 32.29 20.74
C SER A 231 -14.32 33.74 21.25
N GLY A 232 -13.17 34.38 21.57
CA GLY A 232 -13.14 35.77 22.00
C GLY A 232 -11.74 36.39 22.18
N SER A 233 -11.31 37.18 21.19
CA SER A 233 -10.35 38.30 21.28
C SER A 233 -8.85 38.02 21.46
N ALA A 234 -8.04 39.00 21.02
CA ALA A 234 -6.58 38.97 20.93
C ALA A 234 -5.91 40.14 21.68
N ALA A 235 -4.69 39.90 22.20
CA ALA A 235 -3.67 40.82 22.77
C ALA A 235 -2.79 39.99 23.76
N LEU A 236 -1.52 40.28 24.10
CA LEU A 236 -0.47 41.21 23.65
C LEU A 236 0.91 40.65 24.11
N TYR A 237 2.03 41.34 23.79
CA TYR A 237 3.43 40.91 24.05
C TYR A 237 3.95 41.12 25.49
N ALA A 238 4.61 40.08 26.06
CA ALA A 238 5.85 40.07 26.92
C ALA A 238 5.99 40.98 28.19
N PRO A 239 7.03 40.85 29.08
CA PRO A 239 8.11 39.85 29.22
C PRO A 239 8.31 39.26 30.66
N ILE A 240 9.47 38.61 30.88
CA ILE A 240 9.99 37.82 32.02
C ILE A 240 10.06 38.54 33.40
N ASN A 241 9.83 37.80 34.51
CA ASN A 241 10.59 37.90 35.77
C ASN A 241 10.42 36.64 36.68
N ASN A 242 11.40 36.35 37.54
CA ASN A 242 11.57 35.09 38.30
C ASN A 242 12.36 35.36 39.62
N PRO A 243 12.40 34.47 40.64
CA PRO A 243 11.45 33.43 41.07
C PRO A 243 10.62 33.98 42.29
N PRO A 244 10.77 33.66 43.62
CA PRO A 244 11.55 32.66 44.37
C PRO A 244 10.71 31.54 45.06
N TYR A 245 11.36 30.76 45.95
CA TYR A 245 10.85 29.68 46.80
C TYR A 245 10.05 30.15 48.04
N GLN A 246 9.01 29.41 48.48
CA GLN A 246 9.10 28.55 49.68
C GLN A 246 7.88 27.63 49.91
N SER A 247 8.12 26.58 50.69
CA SER A 247 7.20 25.52 51.12
C SER A 247 6.10 25.96 52.07
N TYR A 248 4.93 25.32 52.04
CA TYR A 248 4.16 25.01 53.27
C TYR A 248 3.43 23.66 53.18
N GLN A 249 3.62 22.83 54.21
CA GLN A 249 2.74 21.70 54.56
C GLN A 249 1.70 22.18 55.62
N PRO A 250 0.65 21.39 55.92
CA PRO A 250 -0.58 21.88 56.56
C PRO A 250 -0.64 21.76 58.10
N LEU A 251 -1.73 22.33 58.66
CA LEU A 251 -2.44 22.01 59.94
C LEU A 251 -2.43 23.08 61.05
N TYR A 252 -3.63 23.50 61.44
CA TYR A 252 -4.17 23.68 62.82
C TYR A 252 -5.71 23.45 62.69
N HIS A 253 -6.41 22.51 63.36
CA HIS A 253 -6.68 22.30 64.80
C HIS A 253 -7.48 23.46 65.45
N SER A 254 -8.49 23.27 66.31
CA SER A 254 -8.65 22.33 67.47
C SER A 254 -10.16 21.97 67.73
N THR A 255 -10.66 21.22 68.74
CA THR A 255 -10.19 20.96 70.13
C THR A 255 -10.88 19.74 70.82
N SER A 256 -10.14 19.00 71.69
CA SER A 256 -10.48 18.17 72.91
C SER A 256 -11.79 17.35 73.03
N THR A 257 -11.88 16.03 73.38
CA THR A 257 -11.33 15.15 74.48
C THR A 257 -11.92 15.43 75.90
N PRO A 258 -12.18 14.43 76.83
CA PRO A 258 -11.37 13.23 77.21
C PRO A 258 -12.12 11.86 77.45
N THR A 259 -11.50 10.67 77.26
CA THR A 259 -10.88 9.70 78.24
C THR A 259 -11.88 8.90 79.12
N VAL A 260 -11.86 7.53 79.18
CA VAL A 260 -11.11 6.61 80.11
C VAL A 260 -11.05 5.14 79.58
N THR A 261 -10.21 4.30 80.20
CA THR A 261 -9.52 3.05 79.80
C THR A 261 -10.29 1.68 79.78
N PHE A 262 -9.64 0.66 79.17
CA PHE A 262 -10.02 -0.77 78.91
C PHE A 262 -10.41 -1.67 80.11
N PRO A 263 -11.04 -2.85 79.86
CA PRO A 263 -10.28 -4.12 79.81
C PRO A 263 -10.76 -5.16 78.74
N GLU A 264 -10.21 -6.38 78.80
CA GLU A 264 -10.27 -7.48 77.79
C GLU A 264 -11.54 -8.40 77.84
N THR A 265 -11.52 -9.45 77.01
CA THR A 265 -12.60 -10.42 76.67
C THR A 265 -13.17 -11.27 77.83
N PRO A 266 -14.40 -11.82 77.73
CA PRO A 266 -14.52 -13.23 77.31
C PRO A 266 -15.81 -13.69 76.56
N ASN A 267 -15.63 -14.71 75.73
CA ASN A 267 -16.46 -15.91 75.42
C ASN A 267 -18.01 -15.89 75.19
N SER A 268 -18.37 -16.51 74.05
CA SER A 268 -19.53 -17.37 73.76
C SER A 268 -20.73 -17.41 74.74
N SER A 269 -21.82 -16.73 74.40
CA SER A 269 -23.21 -17.17 74.74
C SER A 269 -24.33 -16.32 74.11
N ASN A 270 -24.08 -15.10 73.65
CA ASN A 270 -25.17 -14.16 73.24
C ASN A 270 -25.54 -14.12 71.74
N LEU A 271 -25.04 -15.05 70.91
CA LEU A 271 -25.30 -15.07 69.46
C LEU A 271 -26.77 -15.38 69.09
N TRP A 272 -27.58 -15.86 70.03
CA TRP A 272 -28.98 -16.24 69.79
C TRP A 272 -30.02 -15.16 70.13
N ILE A 273 -29.67 -14.17 70.97
CA ILE A 273 -30.62 -13.16 71.47
C ILE A 273 -30.67 -11.93 70.55
N MET A 274 -29.61 -11.63 69.80
CA MET A 274 -29.60 -10.51 68.85
C MET A 274 -30.41 -10.80 67.56
N LYS A 275 -30.81 -12.06 67.33
CA LYS A 275 -31.47 -12.50 66.09
C LYS A 275 -32.99 -12.26 66.07
N THR A 276 -33.60 -11.94 67.21
CA THR A 276 -35.07 -11.84 67.38
C THR A 276 -35.59 -10.41 67.62
N SER A 277 -34.72 -9.40 67.76
CA SER A 277 -35.13 -8.00 68.04
C SER A 277 -34.95 -7.02 66.86
N LEU A 278 -34.58 -7.50 65.67
CA LEU A 278 -34.41 -6.67 64.45
C LEU A 278 -35.40 -7.03 63.32
N GLN A 279 -36.56 -7.60 63.65
CA GLN A 279 -37.56 -8.05 62.67
C GLN A 279 -38.87 -7.23 62.70
N GLN A 280 -38.86 -6.01 63.26
CA GLN A 280 -40.10 -5.24 63.47
C GLN A 280 -40.02 -3.71 63.23
N GLN A 281 -39.18 -3.23 62.30
CA GLN A 281 -39.31 -1.87 61.74
C GLN A 281 -39.04 -1.82 60.22
N LEU A 282 -40.10 -1.58 59.46
CA LEU A 282 -40.21 -1.08 58.07
C LEU A 282 -41.40 -0.10 58.10
N PRO A 283 -41.39 1.04 57.38
CA PRO A 283 -41.13 1.19 55.94
C PRO A 283 -39.92 2.14 55.66
N GLU A 284 -39.48 2.48 54.44
CA GLU A 284 -40.16 2.62 53.15
C GLU A 284 -39.21 2.47 51.93
N LYS A 285 -39.80 2.34 50.73
CA LYS A 285 -39.20 2.07 49.42
C LYS A 285 -38.43 3.27 48.81
N ARG A 286 -37.16 3.07 48.37
CA ARG A 286 -36.42 3.86 47.35
C ARG A 286 -35.00 3.27 47.12
N THR A 287 -34.44 3.10 45.92
CA THR A 287 -34.98 2.92 44.56
C THR A 287 -33.99 2.05 43.76
N THR A 288 -34.35 0.80 43.45
CA THR A 288 -33.72 0.03 42.35
C THR A 288 -34.55 0.12 41.05
N GLU A 289 -35.74 0.71 41.12
CA GLU A 289 -36.66 0.90 39.99
C GLU A 289 -36.20 2.01 39.03
N ASP A 290 -35.34 2.95 39.46
CA ASP A 290 -34.90 4.10 38.65
C ASP A 290 -33.83 3.75 37.60
N ALA A 291 -33.11 2.63 37.75
CA ALA A 291 -32.01 2.23 36.86
C ALA A 291 -32.46 1.30 35.72
N MET A 292 -33.52 0.51 35.92
CA MET A 292 -34.02 -0.46 34.94
C MET A 292 -34.53 0.16 33.62
N PRO A 293 -35.24 1.31 33.60
CA PRO A 293 -35.74 1.91 32.35
C PRO A 293 -34.61 2.33 31.40
N TRP A 294 -33.52 2.88 31.93
CA TRP A 294 -32.41 3.39 31.13
C TRP A 294 -31.67 2.28 30.39
N VAL A 295 -31.40 1.14 31.05
CA VAL A 295 -30.74 -0.01 30.41
C VAL A 295 -31.59 -0.56 29.25
N GLY A 296 -32.90 -0.67 29.44
CA GLY A 296 -33.84 -1.06 28.37
C GLY A 296 -33.84 -0.06 27.21
N LEU A 297 -33.86 1.24 27.51
CA LEU A 297 -33.82 2.32 26.51
C LEU A 297 -32.53 2.29 25.67
N TYR A 298 -31.35 2.12 26.29
CA TYR A 298 -30.09 2.01 25.57
C TYR A 298 -30.07 0.79 24.62
N CYS A 299 -30.58 -0.36 25.05
CA CYS A 299 -30.64 -1.56 24.22
C CYS A 299 -31.63 -1.42 23.05
N ALA A 300 -32.77 -0.75 23.28
CA ALA A 300 -33.75 -0.43 22.24
C ALA A 300 -33.14 0.51 21.19
N VAL A 301 -32.50 1.61 21.62
CA VAL A 301 -31.82 2.57 20.73
C VAL A 301 -30.73 1.89 19.90
N ALA A 302 -29.87 1.07 20.52
CA ALA A 302 -28.85 0.31 19.80
C ALA A 302 -29.46 -0.61 18.73
N SER A 303 -30.53 -1.35 19.08
CA SER A 303 -31.23 -2.25 18.16
C SER A 303 -31.90 -1.51 17.00
N SER A 304 -32.48 -0.32 17.25
CA SER A 304 -33.02 0.56 16.20
C SER A 304 -31.94 1.09 15.27
N ILE A 305 -30.78 1.51 15.80
CA ILE A 305 -29.65 1.97 14.99
C ILE A 305 -29.16 0.86 14.06
N CYS A 306 -28.97 -0.36 14.57
CA CYS A 306 -28.60 -1.51 13.73
C CYS A 306 -29.64 -1.80 12.65
N THR A 307 -30.93 -1.76 13.00
CA THR A 307 -32.04 -2.02 12.05
C THR A 307 -32.07 -1.00 10.92
N LEU A 308 -31.88 0.29 11.24
CA LEU A 308 -31.81 1.37 10.25
C LEU A 308 -30.56 1.26 9.37
N ALA A 309 -29.42 0.89 9.94
CA ALA A 309 -28.18 0.69 9.18
C ALA A 309 -28.30 -0.48 8.18
N MET A 310 -28.81 -1.63 8.62
CA MET A 310 -29.10 -2.77 7.74
C MET A 310 -30.11 -2.40 6.65
N ALA A 311 -31.20 -1.72 6.98
CA ALA A 311 -32.19 -1.27 5.99
C ALA A 311 -31.59 -0.30 4.96
N ALA A 312 -30.68 0.59 5.38
CA ALA A 312 -30.01 1.53 4.48
C ALA A 312 -29.05 0.81 3.49
N ASP A 313 -28.31 -0.21 3.93
CA ASP A 313 -27.47 -1.03 3.05
C ASP A 313 -28.31 -1.89 2.08
N VAL A 314 -29.45 -2.44 2.54
CA VAL A 314 -30.44 -3.14 1.68
C VAL A 314 -30.96 -2.22 0.57
N VAL A 315 -31.36 -1.00 0.94
CA VAL A 315 -31.83 0.03 0.00
C VAL A 315 -30.70 0.39 -0.97
N ASN A 316 -29.50 0.70 -0.47
CA ASN A 316 -28.34 1.06 -1.29
C ASN A 316 -27.96 -0.04 -2.31
N GLY A 317 -28.01 -1.32 -1.94
CA GLY A 317 -27.81 -2.45 -2.86
C GLY A 317 -28.82 -2.46 -4.02
N PHE A 318 -30.10 -2.26 -3.70
CA PHE A 318 -31.18 -2.18 -4.69
C PHE A 318 -30.99 -1.00 -5.65
N TRP A 319 -30.67 0.20 -5.15
CA TRP A 319 -30.40 1.38 -5.98
C TRP A 319 -29.16 1.21 -6.87
N GLN A 320 -28.14 0.48 -6.42
CA GLN A 320 -26.92 0.20 -7.20
C GLN A 320 -27.07 -0.99 -8.17
N TRP A 321 -28.22 -1.68 -8.17
CA TRP A 321 -28.49 -2.89 -8.96
C TRP A 321 -27.50 -4.05 -8.69
N LYS A 322 -26.86 -4.06 -7.51
CA LYS A 322 -26.11 -5.23 -7.04
C LYS A 322 -27.10 -6.22 -6.42
N LEU A 323 -26.96 -7.49 -6.79
CA LEU A 323 -27.79 -8.60 -6.25
C LEU A 323 -27.34 -9.05 -4.84
N TRP A 324 -26.28 -8.43 -4.31
CA TRP A 324 -25.71 -8.63 -2.99
C TRP A 324 -25.61 -7.27 -2.28
N PHE A 325 -25.66 -7.28 -0.95
CA PHE A 325 -25.68 -6.06 -0.15
C PHE A 325 -24.29 -5.40 -0.10
N PRO A 326 -24.12 -4.18 -0.62
CA PRO A 326 -22.87 -3.44 -0.50
C PRO A 326 -22.83 -2.81 0.90
N ASN A 327 -22.44 -3.61 1.90
CA ASN A 327 -22.32 -3.19 3.30
C ASN A 327 -21.34 -2.02 3.42
N LYS A 328 -21.88 -0.81 3.48
CA LYS A 328 -21.10 0.43 3.57
C LYS A 328 -21.46 1.23 4.82
N ILE A 329 -22.65 0.99 5.38
CA ILE A 329 -23.17 1.67 6.57
C ILE A 329 -23.04 0.75 7.79
N PHE A 330 -23.32 -0.54 7.63
CA PHE A 330 -23.19 -1.57 8.67
C PHE A 330 -21.94 -2.45 8.42
N THR A 331 -20.75 -1.82 8.44
CA THR A 331 -19.47 -2.52 8.38
C THR A 331 -19.03 -2.99 9.76
N LEU A 332 -18.44 -4.18 9.85
CA LEU A 332 -17.94 -4.70 11.11
C LEU A 332 -16.62 -3.99 11.50
N ASN A 333 -16.62 -3.31 12.65
CA ASN A 333 -15.49 -2.61 13.21
C ASN A 333 -15.66 -2.54 14.75
N ALA A 334 -14.71 -1.96 15.48
CA ALA A 334 -14.79 -1.90 16.94
C ALA A 334 -16.08 -1.22 17.48
N THR A 335 -16.62 -0.21 16.78
CA THR A 335 -17.84 0.48 17.23
C THR A 335 -19.10 -0.32 16.94
N THR A 336 -19.20 -1.00 15.79
CA THR A 336 -20.34 -1.87 15.47
C THR A 336 -20.31 -3.18 16.25
N ILE A 337 -19.14 -3.76 16.55
CA ILE A 337 -19.02 -4.90 17.49
C ILE A 337 -19.53 -4.51 18.88
N THR A 338 -19.19 -3.30 19.36
CA THR A 338 -19.69 -2.78 20.65
C THR A 338 -21.19 -2.51 20.61
N LEU A 339 -21.70 -1.92 19.52
CA LEU A 339 -23.13 -1.68 19.30
C LEU A 339 -23.93 -2.99 19.27
N ILE A 340 -23.38 -4.02 18.61
CA ILE A 340 -23.93 -5.39 18.63
C ILE A 340 -23.91 -5.93 20.05
N ALA A 341 -22.79 -5.90 20.77
CA ALA A 341 -22.71 -6.38 22.16
C ALA A 341 -23.74 -5.72 23.10
N ILE A 342 -24.03 -4.42 22.91
CA ILE A 342 -25.07 -3.70 23.65
C ILE A 342 -26.48 -4.16 23.22
N ALA A 343 -26.77 -4.20 21.92
CA ALA A 343 -28.05 -4.67 21.39
C ALA A 343 -28.34 -6.14 21.77
N MET A 344 -27.29 -6.95 21.93
CA MET A 344 -27.35 -8.35 22.33
C MET A 344 -27.65 -8.58 23.81
N LYS A 345 -27.63 -7.54 24.65
CA LYS A 345 -27.96 -7.68 26.07
C LYS A 345 -29.42 -8.08 26.32
N LEU A 346 -30.35 -7.72 25.43
CA LEU A 346 -31.75 -8.17 25.50
C LEU A 346 -31.97 -9.61 24.98
N PRO A 347 -31.49 -10.02 23.78
CA PRO A 347 -31.59 -11.40 23.31
C PRO A 347 -30.96 -12.47 24.22
N VAL A 348 -29.91 -12.10 24.97
CA VAL A 348 -29.12 -13.02 25.79
C VAL A 348 -29.53 -12.98 27.27
N ASP A 349 -30.48 -12.14 27.68
CA ASP A 349 -30.98 -12.12 29.07
C ASP A 349 -32.26 -12.97 29.23
N LEU A 350 -32.07 -14.30 29.29
CA LEU A 350 -33.16 -15.25 29.53
C LEU A 350 -33.72 -15.19 30.97
N THR A 351 -33.14 -14.37 31.85
CA THR A 351 -33.49 -14.35 33.29
C THR A 351 -34.75 -13.56 33.61
N SER A 352 -35.21 -12.71 32.68
CA SER A 352 -36.40 -11.89 32.85
C SER A 352 -37.70 -12.73 32.80
N ASN A 353 -38.11 -13.25 33.96
CA ASN A 353 -39.52 -13.54 34.22
C ASN A 353 -40.29 -12.21 34.31
N THR A 354 -40.57 -11.59 33.18
CA THR A 354 -41.51 -10.46 33.07
C THR A 354 -42.93 -10.96 33.29
N SER A 355 -43.27 -11.17 34.56
CA SER A 355 -44.62 -11.51 35.01
C SER A 355 -45.57 -10.33 34.80
N SER A 356 -46.20 -10.21 33.63
CA SER A 356 -47.57 -9.65 33.49
C SER A 356 -48.14 -9.69 32.05
N VAL A 357 -49.42 -10.05 31.97
CA VAL A 357 -50.45 -9.59 31.01
C VAL A 357 -50.61 -10.27 29.63
N TYR A 358 -49.63 -10.96 29.03
CA TYR A 358 -49.91 -11.78 27.83
C TYR A 358 -49.62 -13.28 28.03
N GLY A 359 -50.56 -14.12 27.58
CA GLY A 359 -50.60 -15.55 27.89
C GLY A 359 -49.43 -16.35 27.34
N VAL A 360 -49.35 -17.62 27.76
CA VAL A 360 -48.18 -18.53 27.65
C VAL A 360 -47.48 -18.54 26.29
N GLY A 361 -48.20 -18.39 25.16
CA GLY A 361 -47.60 -18.32 23.82
C GLY A 361 -46.87 -17.01 23.45
N GLY A 362 -47.06 -15.91 24.17
CA GLY A 362 -46.39 -14.63 23.88
C GLY A 362 -44.92 -14.56 24.31
N ILE A 363 -44.58 -15.34 25.35
CA ILE A 363 -43.24 -15.37 25.95
C ILE A 363 -42.24 -16.10 25.04
N GLU A 364 -42.67 -17.19 24.39
CA GLU A 364 -41.86 -17.93 23.42
C GLU A 364 -41.64 -17.10 22.15
N ASN A 365 -42.70 -16.49 21.60
CA ASN A 365 -42.63 -15.68 20.39
C ASN A 365 -41.61 -14.53 20.52
N THR A 366 -41.59 -13.83 21.64
CA THR A 366 -40.65 -12.70 21.86
C THR A 366 -39.20 -13.17 21.88
N LYS A 367 -38.91 -14.30 22.53
CA LYS A 367 -37.56 -14.91 22.57
C LYS A 367 -37.12 -15.37 21.18
N ILE A 368 -38.00 -16.04 20.45
CA ILE A 368 -37.77 -16.50 19.07
C ILE A 368 -37.50 -15.31 18.15
N THR A 369 -38.28 -14.23 18.22
CA THR A 369 -38.04 -13.00 17.45
C THR A 369 -36.67 -12.38 17.73
N SER A 370 -36.23 -12.39 19.00
CA SER A 370 -34.91 -11.86 19.39
C SER A 370 -33.74 -12.67 18.84
N ILE A 371 -33.88 -14.00 18.80
CA ILE A 371 -32.90 -14.91 18.18
C ILE A 371 -32.88 -14.74 16.66
N PHE A 372 -34.04 -14.60 16.00
CA PHE A 372 -34.09 -14.28 14.56
C PHE A 372 -33.47 -12.92 14.23
N PHE A 373 -33.67 -11.90 15.08
CA PHE A 373 -32.99 -10.61 14.94
C PHE A 373 -31.46 -10.77 15.03
N LEU A 374 -30.96 -11.53 16.01
CA LEU A 374 -29.54 -11.84 16.13
C LEU A 374 -28.99 -12.55 14.87
N ILE A 375 -29.64 -13.60 14.40
CA ILE A 375 -29.21 -14.34 13.20
C ILE A 375 -29.23 -13.43 11.97
N THR A 376 -30.23 -12.56 11.84
CA THR A 376 -30.34 -11.57 10.76
C THR A 376 -29.21 -10.54 10.82
N MET A 377 -28.85 -10.06 12.01
CA MET A 377 -27.71 -9.18 12.22
C MET A 377 -26.38 -9.85 11.84
N LEU A 378 -26.16 -11.08 12.35
CA LEU A 378 -24.96 -11.89 12.08
C LEU A 378 -24.81 -12.18 10.57
N GLY A 379 -25.90 -12.53 9.88
CA GLY A 379 -25.90 -12.76 8.44
C GLY A 379 -25.64 -11.49 7.63
N ASN A 380 -26.26 -10.37 8.02
CA ASN A 380 -26.16 -9.12 7.25
C ASN A 380 -24.77 -8.48 7.31
N PHE A 381 -24.01 -8.56 8.42
CA PHE A 381 -22.65 -7.97 8.43
C PHE A 381 -21.60 -8.84 7.75
N LEU A 382 -21.83 -10.13 7.56
CA LEU A 382 -20.83 -11.11 7.12
C LEU A 382 -20.15 -10.75 5.78
N PRO A 383 -20.86 -10.24 4.75
CA PRO A 383 -20.23 -9.74 3.54
C PRO A 383 -19.24 -8.58 3.74
N SER A 384 -19.28 -7.85 4.88
CA SER A 384 -18.30 -6.78 5.16
C SER A 384 -16.89 -7.32 5.45
N LEU A 385 -16.78 -8.56 5.94
CA LEU A 385 -15.48 -9.24 6.12
C LEU A 385 -14.72 -9.40 4.79
N GLY A 386 -15.43 -9.45 3.67
CA GLY A 386 -14.84 -9.54 2.33
C GLY A 386 -14.09 -8.30 1.84
N LEU A 387 -14.21 -7.15 2.52
CA LEU A 387 -13.53 -5.89 2.16
C LEU A 387 -12.31 -5.56 3.02
N MET A 388 -12.03 -6.35 4.05
CA MET A 388 -11.00 -6.06 5.03
C MET A 388 -9.62 -6.54 4.56
N ASP A 389 -8.58 -5.77 4.88
CA ASP A 389 -7.19 -6.22 4.75
C ASP A 389 -6.92 -7.39 5.72
N ASP A 390 -5.94 -8.25 5.41
CA ASP A 390 -5.72 -9.52 6.12
C ASP A 390 -5.52 -9.33 7.65
N LYS A 391 -4.92 -8.20 8.06
CA LYS A 391 -4.76 -7.83 9.47
C LYS A 391 -6.07 -7.45 10.15
N GLU A 392 -6.86 -6.60 9.49
CA GLU A 392 -8.15 -6.13 9.98
C GLU A 392 -9.14 -7.32 10.06
N LEU A 393 -9.20 -8.13 9.01
CA LEU A 393 -9.95 -9.37 8.92
C LEU A 393 -9.65 -10.29 10.11
N LEU A 394 -8.36 -10.53 10.41
CA LEU A 394 -7.96 -11.37 11.55
C LEU A 394 -8.43 -10.79 12.89
N THR A 395 -8.20 -9.49 13.15
CA THR A 395 -8.64 -8.86 14.41
C THR A 395 -10.16 -8.91 14.60
N ASN A 396 -10.90 -8.74 13.51
CA ASN A 396 -12.35 -8.74 13.49
C ASN A 396 -12.94 -10.15 13.63
N ILE A 397 -12.32 -11.18 13.04
CA ILE A 397 -12.68 -12.59 13.27
C ILE A 397 -12.43 -12.99 14.73
N VAL A 398 -11.31 -12.57 15.32
CA VAL A 398 -11.02 -12.85 16.74
C VAL A 398 -12.04 -12.16 17.66
N ALA A 399 -12.35 -10.88 17.42
CA ALA A 399 -13.35 -10.16 18.19
C ALA A 399 -14.76 -10.78 18.06
N LEU A 400 -15.14 -11.22 16.85
CA LEU A 400 -16.39 -11.95 16.61
C LEU A 400 -16.41 -13.31 17.32
N GLY A 401 -15.29 -14.03 17.34
CA GLY A 401 -15.14 -15.30 18.06
C GLY A 401 -15.26 -15.13 19.58
N ILE A 402 -14.66 -14.07 20.14
CA ILE A 402 -14.83 -13.71 21.55
C ILE A 402 -16.31 -13.43 21.84
N LEU A 403 -16.96 -12.56 21.05
CA LEU A 403 -18.38 -12.24 21.19
C LEU A 403 -19.24 -13.53 21.19
N ILE A 404 -19.11 -14.37 20.17
CA ILE A 404 -19.85 -15.63 20.04
C ILE A 404 -19.57 -16.59 21.21
N SER A 405 -18.33 -16.70 21.68
CA SER A 405 -18.02 -17.51 22.86
C SER A 405 -18.71 -17.00 24.14
N THR A 406 -18.76 -15.68 24.36
CA THR A 406 -19.45 -15.11 25.54
C THR A 406 -20.96 -15.32 25.49
N ILE A 407 -21.57 -15.28 24.31
CA ILE A 407 -22.99 -15.55 24.10
C ILE A 407 -23.31 -17.01 24.43
N ILE A 408 -22.52 -17.94 23.90
CA ILE A 408 -22.68 -19.37 24.13
C ILE A 408 -22.49 -19.70 25.61
N VAL A 409 -21.46 -19.16 26.26
CA VAL A 409 -21.23 -19.34 27.70
C VAL A 409 -22.39 -18.80 28.54
N ASN A 410 -22.93 -17.62 28.23
CA ASN A 410 -24.09 -17.07 28.92
C ASN A 410 -25.34 -17.95 28.76
N ILE A 411 -25.62 -18.44 27.56
CA ILE A 411 -26.74 -19.37 27.29
C ILE A 411 -26.56 -20.66 28.10
N PHE A 412 -25.36 -21.23 28.17
CA PHE A 412 -25.09 -22.42 28.99
C PHE A 412 -25.31 -22.14 30.48
N ILE A 413 -24.75 -21.06 31.03
CA ILE A 413 -24.91 -20.69 32.45
C ILE A 413 -26.39 -20.53 32.80
N GLN A 414 -27.17 -19.83 31.97
CA GLN A 414 -28.60 -19.64 32.18
C GLN A 414 -29.36 -20.98 32.13
N THR A 415 -29.04 -21.85 31.17
CA THR A 415 -29.64 -23.19 31.04
C THR A 415 -29.37 -24.07 32.26
N PHE A 416 -28.16 -24.01 32.85
CA PHE A 416 -27.83 -24.75 34.07
C PHE A 416 -28.49 -24.16 35.34
N THR A 417 -28.84 -22.87 35.33
CA THR A 417 -29.37 -22.18 36.52
C THR A 417 -30.92 -22.24 36.60
N GLN A 418 -31.62 -22.27 35.46
CA GLN A 418 -33.08 -22.41 35.41
C GLN A 418 -33.50 -23.88 35.22
N SER A 419 -34.00 -24.50 36.29
CA SER A 419 -34.36 -25.94 36.32
C SER A 419 -35.67 -26.33 35.61
N ARG A 420 -36.07 -25.63 34.53
CA ARG A 420 -37.15 -26.07 33.62
C ARG A 420 -37.20 -25.29 32.29
N LEU A 421 -37.58 -26.01 31.23
CA LEU A 421 -38.10 -25.53 29.93
C LEU A 421 -37.12 -24.93 28.89
N LEU A 422 -35.93 -25.51 28.75
CA LEU A 422 -35.39 -25.86 27.43
C LEU A 422 -35.00 -27.34 27.50
N SER A 423 -35.51 -28.17 26.58
CA SER A 423 -35.11 -29.56 26.51
C SER A 423 -33.67 -29.67 25.98
N ILE A 424 -33.04 -30.82 26.18
CA ILE A 424 -31.71 -31.12 25.61
C ILE A 424 -31.72 -31.02 24.06
N VAL A 425 -32.91 -31.08 23.44
CA VAL A 425 -33.13 -30.94 21.99
C VAL A 425 -33.15 -29.47 21.54
N ASP A 426 -33.52 -28.53 22.41
CA ASP A 426 -33.69 -27.12 22.06
C ASP A 426 -32.39 -26.31 22.14
N VAL A 427 -31.44 -26.72 22.98
CA VAL A 427 -30.12 -26.05 23.06
C VAL A 427 -29.34 -26.13 21.74
N PRO A 428 -29.24 -27.29 21.05
CA PRO A 428 -28.70 -27.35 19.68
C PRO A 428 -29.44 -26.45 18.69
N LEU A 429 -30.77 -26.34 18.80
CA LEU A 429 -31.59 -25.53 17.89
C LEU A 429 -31.28 -24.03 17.98
N VAL A 430 -30.85 -23.54 19.15
CA VAL A 430 -30.44 -22.14 19.38
C VAL A 430 -28.96 -21.90 19.12
N VAL A 431 -28.08 -22.85 19.47
CA VAL A 431 -26.62 -22.68 19.35
C VAL A 431 -26.12 -22.89 17.91
N LEU A 432 -26.68 -23.85 17.17
CA LEU A 432 -26.23 -24.16 15.80
C LEU A 432 -26.40 -22.96 14.82
N PRO A 433 -27.50 -22.20 14.82
CA PRO A 433 -27.63 -20.98 14.00
C PRO A 433 -26.65 -19.86 14.34
N ILE A 434 -26.12 -19.80 15.57
CA ILE A 434 -25.14 -18.78 16.00
C ILE A 434 -23.71 -19.17 15.57
N LEU A 435 -23.40 -20.47 15.57
CA LEU A 435 -22.11 -20.98 15.10
C LEU A 435 -21.95 -20.95 13.57
N LEU A 436 -23.07 -21.00 12.82
CA LEU A 436 -23.07 -21.00 11.36
C LEU A 436 -22.40 -19.75 10.74
N PRO A 437 -22.74 -18.50 11.12
CA PRO A 437 -22.02 -17.30 10.68
C PRO A 437 -20.53 -17.29 11.02
N PHE A 438 -20.14 -17.84 12.17
CA PHE A 438 -18.73 -17.92 12.57
C PHE A 438 -17.93 -18.87 11.66
N SER A 439 -18.52 -20.01 11.30
CA SER A 439 -17.92 -20.96 10.36
C SER A 439 -17.63 -20.29 9.00
N ILE A 440 -18.59 -19.50 8.47
CA ILE A 440 -18.39 -18.74 7.23
C ILE A 440 -17.31 -17.67 7.40
N ALA A 441 -17.28 -16.95 8.53
CA ALA A 441 -16.25 -15.95 8.80
C ALA A 441 -14.84 -16.56 8.75
N LEU A 442 -14.67 -17.81 9.21
CA LEU A 442 -13.42 -18.56 9.08
C LEU A 442 -13.13 -18.99 7.63
N THR A 443 -14.14 -19.32 6.81
CA THR A 443 -13.92 -19.67 5.39
C THR A 443 -13.55 -18.46 4.52
N VAL A 444 -13.85 -17.22 4.92
CA VAL A 444 -13.53 -15.99 4.14
C VAL A 444 -12.07 -15.94 3.67
N SER A 445 -11.10 -16.26 4.54
CA SER A 445 -9.67 -16.23 4.17
C SER A 445 -9.33 -17.28 3.09
N THR A 446 -9.94 -18.47 3.18
CA THR A 446 -9.78 -19.54 2.19
C THR A 446 -10.47 -19.17 0.87
N SER A 447 -11.68 -18.64 0.92
CA SER A 447 -12.42 -18.12 -0.23
C SER A 447 -11.65 -17.01 -0.96
N ARG A 448 -11.08 -16.05 -0.23
CA ARG A 448 -10.21 -14.98 -0.76
C ARG A 448 -9.02 -15.56 -1.53
N LYS A 449 -8.31 -16.55 -0.98
CA LYS A 449 -7.19 -17.23 -1.65
C LYS A 449 -7.60 -17.97 -2.93
N ILE A 450 -8.72 -18.70 -2.90
CA ILE A 450 -9.25 -19.41 -4.08
C ILE A 450 -9.65 -18.42 -5.18
N LEU A 451 -10.37 -17.35 -4.83
CA LEU A 451 -10.76 -16.28 -5.76
C LEU A 451 -9.54 -15.59 -6.37
N GLU A 452 -8.49 -15.29 -5.57
CA GLU A 452 -7.24 -14.76 -6.11
C GLU A 452 -6.56 -15.68 -7.10
N GLN A 453 -6.51 -16.99 -6.84
CA GLN A 453 -5.92 -17.96 -7.74
C GLN A 453 -6.70 -18.03 -9.07
N ARG A 454 -8.03 -18.21 -9.00
CA ARG A 454 -8.90 -18.25 -10.19
C ARG A 454 -8.89 -16.95 -10.99
N TYR A 455 -8.72 -15.80 -10.32
CA TYR A 455 -8.53 -14.52 -10.99
C TYR A 455 -7.19 -14.45 -11.73
N LYS A 456 -6.09 -14.96 -11.14
CA LYS A 456 -4.78 -15.05 -11.82
C LYS A 456 -4.83 -15.97 -13.04
N GLU A 457 -5.50 -17.11 -12.95
CA GLU A 457 -5.77 -18.03 -14.07
C GLU A 457 -6.54 -17.32 -15.20
N SER A 458 -7.63 -16.63 -14.86
CA SER A 458 -8.44 -15.86 -15.82
C SER A 458 -7.69 -14.65 -16.41
N GLN A 459 -6.81 -14.00 -15.63
CA GLN A 459 -5.97 -12.89 -16.08
C GLN A 459 -4.95 -13.36 -17.14
N GLN A 460 -4.30 -14.52 -16.95
CA GLN A 460 -3.43 -15.13 -17.95
C GLN A 460 -4.18 -15.45 -19.26
N LEU A 461 -5.45 -15.87 -19.14
CA LEU A 461 -6.31 -16.15 -20.29
C LEU A 461 -6.70 -14.87 -21.07
N VAL A 462 -6.83 -13.72 -20.39
CA VAL A 462 -6.98 -12.41 -21.08
C VAL A 462 -5.67 -11.99 -21.76
N SER A 463 -4.53 -12.07 -21.07
CA SER A 463 -3.23 -11.62 -21.59
C SER A 463 -2.75 -12.43 -22.80
N SER A 464 -3.00 -13.75 -22.84
CA SER A 464 -2.63 -14.59 -23.98
C SER A 464 -3.38 -14.27 -25.29
N HIS A 465 -4.47 -13.51 -25.22
CA HIS A 465 -5.32 -13.13 -26.37
C HIS A 465 -5.07 -11.69 -26.89
N GLN A 466 -4.18 -10.91 -26.25
CA GLN A 466 -4.01 -9.47 -26.49
C GLN A 466 -2.73 -9.17 -27.30
N VAL A 467 -2.81 -9.24 -28.64
CA VAL A 467 -1.78 -8.68 -29.53
C VAL A 467 -2.24 -7.33 -30.07
N LYS A 468 -1.46 -6.27 -29.76
CA LYS A 468 -1.46 -4.89 -30.31
C LYS A 468 -2.83 -4.29 -30.69
N ARG A 469 -3.48 -3.56 -29.76
CA ARG A 469 -4.81 -2.94 -30.00
C ARG A 469 -4.93 -1.47 -29.56
N TYR A 470 -4.59 -0.55 -30.46
CA TYR A 470 -4.94 0.89 -30.40
C TYR A 470 -6.46 1.20 -30.55
N SER A 471 -7.31 0.19 -30.55
CA SER A 471 -8.71 0.30 -30.93
C SER A 471 -9.60 0.47 -29.69
N SER A 472 -10.33 1.59 -29.63
CA SER A 472 -11.29 1.88 -28.55
C SER A 472 -12.36 0.77 -28.38
N LYS A 473 -12.71 0.03 -29.44
CA LYS A 473 -13.62 -1.13 -29.36
C LYS A 473 -13.01 -2.27 -28.54
N ASP A 474 -11.71 -2.47 -28.67
CA ASP A 474 -10.98 -3.55 -28.02
C ASP A 474 -10.67 -3.24 -26.56
N LEU A 475 -10.21 -2.02 -26.26
CA LEU A 475 -10.08 -1.54 -24.88
C LEU A 475 -11.43 -1.61 -24.14
N LYS A 476 -12.55 -1.31 -24.83
CA LYS A 476 -13.91 -1.47 -24.27
C LYS A 476 -14.32 -2.93 -24.05
N SER A 477 -13.79 -3.89 -24.82
CA SER A 477 -13.98 -5.33 -24.59
C SER A 477 -13.13 -5.81 -23.40
N CYS A 478 -11.85 -5.46 -23.39
CA CYS A 478 -10.91 -5.73 -22.29
C CYS A 478 -11.46 -5.27 -20.94
N LEU A 479 -11.87 -4.00 -20.86
CA LEU A 479 -12.46 -3.39 -19.68
C LEU A 479 -13.75 -4.10 -19.22
N LYS A 480 -14.59 -4.60 -20.15
CA LYS A 480 -15.78 -5.39 -19.79
C LYS A 480 -15.40 -6.75 -19.20
N LYS A 481 -14.39 -7.43 -19.75
CA LYS A 481 -13.90 -8.71 -19.22
C LYS A 481 -13.36 -8.54 -17.81
N PHE A 482 -12.47 -7.56 -17.60
CA PHE A 482 -11.96 -7.24 -16.26
C PHE A 482 -13.04 -6.80 -15.28
N TRP A 483 -14.06 -6.05 -15.72
CA TRP A 483 -15.19 -5.67 -14.85
C TRP A 483 -16.01 -6.87 -14.37
N ILE A 484 -16.30 -7.82 -15.25
CA ILE A 484 -16.99 -9.06 -14.87
C ILE A 484 -16.11 -9.87 -13.91
N MET A 485 -14.81 -10.02 -14.22
CA MET A 485 -13.86 -10.66 -13.32
C MET A 485 -13.82 -9.96 -11.94
N SER A 486 -13.84 -8.62 -11.88
CA SER A 486 -13.79 -7.90 -10.59
C SER A 486 -15.08 -7.98 -9.79
N GLU A 487 -16.25 -7.94 -10.44
CA GLU A 487 -17.54 -8.03 -9.74
C GLU A 487 -17.87 -9.47 -9.32
N THR A 488 -17.29 -10.49 -9.98
CA THR A 488 -17.46 -11.91 -9.62
C THR A 488 -16.38 -12.43 -8.66
N CYS A 489 -15.16 -11.88 -8.73
CA CYS A 489 -14.06 -12.14 -7.78
C CYS A 489 -14.17 -11.30 -6.49
N ASP A 490 -15.19 -10.46 -6.33
CA ASP A 490 -15.46 -9.71 -5.12
C ASP A 490 -15.77 -10.70 -3.96
N PRO A 491 -14.99 -10.75 -2.87
CA PRO A 491 -15.27 -11.66 -1.75
C PRO A 491 -16.63 -11.36 -1.11
N GLN A 492 -17.14 -10.11 -1.18
CA GLN A 492 -18.50 -9.80 -0.74
C GLN A 492 -19.55 -10.59 -1.54
N PHE A 493 -19.35 -10.71 -2.85
CA PHE A 493 -20.23 -11.45 -3.75
C PHE A 493 -20.21 -12.95 -3.40
N ALA A 494 -19.03 -13.53 -3.24
CA ALA A 494 -18.90 -14.94 -2.86
C ALA A 494 -19.49 -15.26 -1.47
N ILE A 495 -19.29 -14.39 -0.48
CA ILE A 495 -19.88 -14.57 0.87
C ILE A 495 -21.40 -14.42 0.82
N ALA A 496 -21.92 -13.43 0.10
CA ALA A 496 -23.36 -13.16 0.00
C ALA A 496 -24.14 -14.29 -0.69
N PHE A 497 -23.52 -14.97 -1.66
CA PHE A 497 -24.09 -16.13 -2.36
C PHE A 497 -23.83 -17.47 -1.66
N SER A 498 -23.10 -17.51 -0.53
CA SER A 498 -22.90 -18.75 0.22
C SER A 498 -24.24 -19.36 0.68
N PRO A 499 -24.37 -20.71 0.72
CA PRO A 499 -25.64 -21.38 1.06
C PRO A 499 -26.27 -20.94 2.39
N VAL A 500 -25.46 -20.48 3.33
CA VAL A 500 -25.88 -20.06 4.67
C VAL A 500 -26.26 -18.57 4.71
N SER A 501 -25.62 -17.70 3.92
CA SER A 501 -26.13 -16.34 3.66
C SER A 501 -27.49 -16.41 2.94
N CYS A 502 -27.60 -17.30 1.96
CA CYS A 502 -28.87 -17.59 1.26
C CYS A 502 -29.95 -18.27 2.12
N ALA A 503 -29.65 -18.76 3.33
CA ALA A 503 -30.65 -19.35 4.22
C ALA A 503 -31.65 -18.31 4.76
N LEU A 504 -31.19 -17.07 4.98
CA LEU A 504 -32.06 -15.90 5.24
C LEU A 504 -32.75 -15.42 3.95
N GLY A 505 -32.16 -15.69 2.78
CA GLY A 505 -32.63 -15.34 1.45
C GLY A 505 -33.59 -16.34 0.80
N SER A 506 -34.51 -16.97 1.54
CA SER A 506 -35.48 -17.93 0.99
C SER A 506 -36.41 -17.34 -0.09
N LEU A 507 -36.50 -15.99 -0.17
CA LEU A 507 -37.12 -15.25 -1.27
C LEU A 507 -36.32 -15.27 -2.58
N LEU A 508 -34.98 -15.34 -2.55
CA LEU A 508 -34.13 -15.28 -3.75
C LEU A 508 -34.17 -16.58 -4.57
N LYS A 509 -34.35 -17.75 -3.93
CA LYS A 509 -34.54 -19.02 -4.65
C LYS A 509 -35.76 -19.03 -5.59
N LYS A 510 -36.75 -18.15 -5.39
CA LYS A 510 -37.90 -17.97 -6.30
C LYS A 510 -37.61 -17.16 -7.56
N LEU A 511 -36.42 -16.55 -7.72
CA LEU A 511 -36.05 -15.79 -8.93
C LEU A 511 -35.40 -16.64 -10.04
N LYS A 512 -35.64 -17.95 -10.07
CA LYS A 512 -35.28 -18.83 -11.20
C LYS A 512 -36.28 -18.66 -12.36
N MET A 513 -36.22 -17.51 -13.03
CA MET A 513 -37.10 -17.15 -14.15
C MET A 513 -36.33 -16.92 -15.45
N VAL A 514 -36.55 -17.85 -16.39
CA VAL A 514 -36.35 -17.83 -17.86
C VAL A 514 -35.10 -17.12 -18.39
N ALA A 515 -34.18 -17.90 -18.96
CA ALA A 515 -33.07 -17.40 -19.75
C ALA A 515 -33.51 -17.16 -21.20
N GLU A 516 -33.25 -15.96 -21.71
CA GLU A 516 -33.39 -15.61 -23.12
C GLU A 516 -32.00 -15.59 -23.75
N GLU A 517 -31.80 -16.38 -24.81
CA GLU A 517 -30.48 -16.60 -25.43
C GLU A 517 -29.98 -15.37 -26.20
N SER A 518 -28.70 -15.04 -25.97
CA SER A 518 -27.99 -14.03 -26.75
C SER A 518 -26.51 -14.40 -26.76
N SER A 519 -26.00 -14.80 -27.92
CA SER A 519 -24.64 -15.32 -28.13
C SER A 519 -23.52 -14.41 -27.62
N SER A 520 -23.76 -13.10 -27.57
CA SER A 520 -22.80 -12.11 -27.05
C SER A 520 -22.55 -12.22 -25.54
N ILE A 521 -23.32 -12.99 -24.78
CA ILE A 521 -23.10 -13.21 -23.33
C ILE A 521 -22.16 -14.39 -23.07
N GLU A 522 -22.07 -15.37 -23.98
CA GLU A 522 -21.25 -16.57 -23.80
C GLU A 522 -19.75 -16.28 -23.84
N GLU A 523 -19.29 -15.32 -24.66
CA GLU A 523 -17.89 -14.83 -24.62
C GLU A 523 -17.51 -14.32 -23.21
N TYR A 524 -18.45 -13.68 -22.51
CA TYR A 524 -18.23 -13.11 -21.18
C TYR A 524 -18.42 -14.10 -20.03
N ALA A 525 -19.18 -15.19 -20.25
CA ALA A 525 -19.40 -16.22 -19.24
C ALA A 525 -18.11 -16.97 -18.87
N MET A 526 -17.15 -17.08 -19.80
CA MET A 526 -15.82 -17.66 -19.55
C MET A 526 -14.94 -16.82 -18.59
N PHE A 527 -15.26 -15.54 -18.38
CA PHE A 527 -14.52 -14.63 -17.50
C PHE A 527 -15.20 -14.42 -16.13
N VAL A 528 -16.15 -15.29 -15.78
CA VAL A 528 -16.83 -15.31 -14.48
C VAL A 528 -16.00 -16.13 -13.50
N VAL A 529 -15.55 -15.50 -12.41
CA VAL A 529 -14.76 -16.16 -11.36
C VAL A 529 -15.72 -16.69 -10.28
N GLN A 530 -15.67 -17.99 -9.99
CA GLN A 530 -16.54 -18.65 -8.99
C GLN A 530 -15.76 -19.61 -8.09
N ILE A 531 -16.31 -19.89 -6.91
CA ILE A 531 -15.74 -20.83 -5.92
C ILE A 531 -16.22 -22.27 -6.19
N GLU A 532 -17.47 -22.46 -6.59
CA GLU A 532 -18.05 -23.76 -6.95
C GLU A 532 -18.34 -23.82 -8.45
N GLU A 533 -17.98 -24.93 -9.12
CA GLU A 533 -18.08 -25.06 -10.58
C GLU A 533 -19.51 -25.37 -11.08
N GLU A 534 -20.44 -25.74 -10.20
CA GLU A 534 -21.79 -26.17 -10.60
C GLU A 534 -22.84 -25.05 -10.63
N GLU A 535 -22.71 -23.99 -9.81
CA GLU A 535 -23.70 -22.90 -9.74
C GLU A 535 -23.50 -21.85 -10.85
N LYS A 536 -23.86 -22.21 -12.10
CA LYS A 536 -23.82 -21.28 -13.24
C LYS A 536 -24.59 -19.99 -12.94
N LEU A 537 -23.85 -18.89 -12.79
CA LEU A 537 -24.42 -17.57 -12.53
C LEU A 537 -25.45 -17.20 -13.61
N SER A 538 -26.60 -16.64 -13.20
CA SER A 538 -27.67 -16.34 -14.15
C SER A 538 -27.18 -15.41 -15.27
N LYS A 539 -27.49 -15.73 -16.55
CA LYS A 539 -27.16 -14.86 -17.71
C LYS A 539 -27.67 -13.42 -17.50
N ARG A 540 -28.72 -13.23 -16.69
CA ARG A 540 -29.27 -11.94 -16.25
C ARG A 540 -28.31 -11.13 -15.36
N THR A 541 -27.59 -11.75 -14.44
CA THR A 541 -26.59 -11.06 -13.59
C THR A 541 -25.45 -10.51 -14.44
N ILE A 542 -24.88 -11.32 -15.33
CA ILE A 542 -23.82 -10.91 -16.27
C ILE A 542 -24.31 -9.74 -17.15
N ARG A 543 -25.53 -9.86 -17.70
CA ARG A 543 -26.20 -8.80 -18.50
C ARG A 543 -26.34 -7.49 -17.72
N ASN A 544 -26.78 -7.55 -16.45
CA ASN A 544 -26.91 -6.37 -15.59
C ASN A 544 -25.55 -5.69 -15.31
N SER A 545 -24.51 -6.48 -15.00
CA SER A 545 -23.16 -5.96 -14.76
C SER A 545 -22.55 -5.32 -16.01
N LEU A 546 -22.70 -5.95 -17.18
CA LEU A 546 -22.31 -5.40 -18.48
C LEU A 546 -23.06 -4.10 -18.81
N ASN A 547 -24.35 -4.03 -18.51
CA ASN A 547 -25.16 -2.82 -18.68
C ASN A 547 -24.78 -1.72 -17.68
N SER A 548 -24.25 -2.06 -16.50
CA SER A 548 -23.70 -1.09 -15.54
C SER A 548 -22.47 -0.39 -16.10
N ILE A 549 -21.45 -1.15 -16.52
CA ILE A 549 -20.23 -0.54 -17.09
C ILE A 549 -20.48 0.13 -18.45
N ALA A 550 -21.43 -0.35 -19.26
CA ALA A 550 -21.84 0.34 -20.48
C ALA A 550 -22.44 1.73 -20.19
N ARG A 551 -23.29 1.86 -19.16
CA ARG A 551 -23.83 3.16 -18.70
C ARG A 551 -22.74 4.07 -18.12
N LEU A 552 -21.78 3.53 -17.37
CA LEU A 552 -20.64 4.30 -16.88
C LEU A 552 -19.79 4.85 -18.03
N LEU A 553 -19.48 4.02 -19.03
CA LEU A 553 -18.74 4.46 -20.20
C LEU A 553 -19.48 5.55 -20.98
N ASP A 554 -20.78 5.39 -21.26
CA ASP A 554 -21.58 6.45 -21.91
C ASP A 554 -21.57 7.76 -21.09
N LYS A 555 -21.68 7.68 -19.76
CA LYS A 555 -21.57 8.83 -18.85
C LYS A 555 -20.21 9.53 -18.92
N PHE A 556 -19.12 8.79 -19.11
CA PHE A 556 -17.77 9.37 -19.25
C PHE A 556 -17.44 9.83 -20.67
N GLU A 557 -17.94 9.16 -21.71
CA GLU A 557 -17.85 9.61 -23.10
C GLU A 557 -18.55 10.97 -23.30
N LYS A 558 -19.59 11.28 -22.52
CA LYS A 558 -20.25 12.60 -22.47
C LYS A 558 -19.43 13.69 -21.76
N LYS A 559 -18.40 13.32 -21.00
CA LYS A 559 -17.47 14.24 -20.29
C LYS A 559 -16.17 14.43 -21.08
N GLU A 560 -16.30 14.66 -22.38
CA GLU A 560 -15.17 14.89 -23.27
C GLU A 560 -14.41 16.19 -22.90
N PRO A 561 -13.06 16.17 -22.88
CA PRO A 561 -12.25 17.33 -22.55
C PRO A 561 -12.17 18.32 -23.73
N LYS A 562 -13.07 19.31 -23.75
CA LYS A 562 -13.32 20.14 -24.93
C LYS A 562 -12.20 21.14 -25.24
N ASP A 563 -11.51 21.63 -24.22
CA ASP A 563 -10.46 22.63 -24.41
C ASP A 563 -9.12 21.95 -24.72
N LEU A 564 -8.88 20.76 -24.17
CA LEU A 564 -7.79 19.89 -24.59
C LEU A 564 -7.90 19.56 -26.07
N MET A 565 -9.08 19.17 -26.57
CA MET A 565 -9.24 18.82 -27.99
C MET A 565 -8.84 19.96 -28.93
N LYS A 566 -9.20 21.22 -28.63
CA LYS A 566 -8.75 22.41 -29.38
C LYS A 566 -7.23 22.61 -29.35
N LEU A 567 -6.58 22.27 -28.23
CA LEU A 567 -5.13 22.32 -28.10
C LEU A 567 -4.47 21.22 -28.95
N LEU A 568 -4.98 19.99 -28.91
CA LEU A 568 -4.44 18.86 -29.68
C LEU A 568 -4.63 19.02 -31.20
N GLU A 569 -5.62 19.78 -31.64
CA GLU A 569 -5.85 20.12 -33.05
C GLU A 569 -4.71 20.98 -33.66
N LYS A 570 -3.94 21.71 -32.85
CA LYS A 570 -2.79 22.51 -33.30
C LYS A 570 -1.61 21.64 -33.78
N SER A 571 -1.38 20.54 -33.08
CA SER A 571 -0.32 19.59 -33.40
C SER A 571 -0.54 19.01 -34.81
N ARG A 572 0.53 18.91 -35.60
CA ARG A 572 0.53 18.21 -36.91
C ARG A 572 1.39 16.93 -36.92
N GLY A 573 2.15 16.67 -35.86
CA GLY A 573 3.10 15.57 -35.77
C GLY A 573 3.52 15.31 -34.33
N PHE A 574 4.80 15.02 -34.12
CA PHE A 574 5.41 14.87 -32.79
C PHE A 574 6.78 15.58 -32.69
N ASN A 575 7.08 16.50 -33.60
CA ASN A 575 8.37 17.19 -33.67
C ASN A 575 8.63 18.05 -32.43
N GLY A 576 7.57 18.54 -31.77
CA GLY A 576 7.66 19.25 -30.50
C GLY A 576 8.42 18.48 -29.41
N VAL A 577 8.40 17.15 -29.45
CA VAL A 577 9.16 16.29 -28.52
C VAL A 577 10.68 16.41 -28.73
N LEU A 578 11.14 16.71 -29.95
CA LEU A 578 12.54 17.08 -30.22
C LEU A 578 12.82 18.58 -30.02
N GLU A 579 11.83 19.44 -30.23
CA GLU A 579 12.03 20.89 -30.24
C GLU A 579 12.09 21.53 -28.85
N TYR A 580 11.49 20.93 -27.82
CA TYR A 580 11.44 21.52 -26.46
C TYR A 580 12.77 21.52 -25.70
N ASP A 581 13.70 20.60 -26.03
CA ASP A 581 15.01 20.47 -25.39
C ASP A 581 16.10 20.23 -26.44
N ASN A 582 17.22 20.93 -26.32
CA ASN A 582 18.32 20.90 -27.27
C ASN A 582 19.64 20.55 -26.56
N ASP A 583 20.34 19.54 -27.08
CA ASP A 583 21.59 19.04 -26.52
C ASP A 583 22.74 20.07 -26.57
N LYS A 584 22.58 21.17 -27.35
CA LYS A 584 23.46 22.34 -27.33
C LYS A 584 23.38 23.15 -26.03
N VAL A 585 22.34 22.99 -25.20
CA VAL A 585 22.22 23.69 -23.91
C VAL A 585 23.04 22.93 -22.86
N PRO A 586 24.13 23.52 -22.33
CA PRO A 586 24.98 22.85 -21.35
C PRO A 586 24.25 22.69 -20.01
N PRO A 587 24.41 21.56 -19.30
CA PRO A 587 23.92 21.43 -17.94
C PRO A 587 24.73 22.31 -16.98
N LEU A 588 24.07 22.84 -15.95
CA LEU A 588 24.68 23.72 -14.94
C LEU A 588 25.37 22.95 -13.81
N CYS A 589 24.97 21.70 -13.56
CA CYS A 589 25.52 20.83 -12.51
C CYS A 589 25.59 19.37 -12.98
N VAL A 590 26.47 18.56 -12.37
CA VAL A 590 26.58 17.13 -12.67
C VAL A 590 25.34 16.35 -12.21
N GLU A 591 24.71 16.81 -11.13
CA GLU A 591 23.44 16.30 -10.60
C GLU A 591 22.19 16.78 -11.38
N GLU A 592 22.34 17.49 -12.50
CA GLU A 592 21.22 17.92 -13.35
C GLU A 592 20.64 16.72 -14.13
N MET A 593 19.86 15.90 -13.41
CA MET A 593 19.28 14.64 -13.87
C MET A 593 18.48 14.82 -15.17
N ILE A 594 18.90 14.12 -16.22
CA ILE A 594 18.17 13.99 -17.49
C ILE A 594 17.02 12.99 -17.30
N HIS A 595 16.06 13.35 -16.45
CA HIS A 595 14.93 12.52 -16.02
C HIS A 595 13.64 13.34 -16.12
N SER A 596 13.22 13.60 -17.37
CA SER A 596 12.05 14.45 -17.63
C SER A 596 10.76 13.63 -17.52
N CYS A 597 9.95 13.86 -16.48
CA CYS A 597 8.56 13.39 -16.52
C CYS A 597 7.73 14.30 -17.44
N TRP A 598 6.71 13.72 -18.09
CA TRP A 598 5.83 14.42 -19.05
C TRP A 598 5.18 15.64 -18.37
N SER A 599 4.70 15.47 -17.14
CA SER A 599 4.10 16.54 -16.36
C SER A 599 5.05 17.73 -16.13
N LEU A 600 6.33 17.48 -15.85
CA LEU A 600 7.31 18.55 -15.57
C LEU A 600 7.58 19.42 -16.80
N VAL A 601 7.79 18.78 -17.95
CA VAL A 601 8.01 19.48 -19.24
C VAL A 601 6.77 20.31 -19.62
N LEU A 602 5.58 19.71 -19.52
CA LEU A 602 4.32 20.35 -19.86
C LEU A 602 3.99 21.56 -18.98
N VAL A 603 4.18 21.46 -17.66
CA VAL A 603 3.99 22.57 -16.71
C VAL A 603 4.99 23.70 -16.99
N THR A 604 6.25 23.35 -17.25
CA THR A 604 7.32 24.32 -17.51
C THR A 604 7.12 25.05 -18.84
N LEU A 605 6.77 24.35 -19.93
CA LEU A 605 6.40 24.98 -21.20
C LEU A 605 5.21 25.95 -21.02
N THR A 606 4.19 25.56 -20.25
CA THR A 606 3.03 26.41 -19.98
C THR A 606 3.41 27.65 -19.18
N ALA A 607 4.27 27.51 -18.16
CA ALA A 607 4.81 28.65 -17.40
C ALA A 607 5.63 29.58 -18.31
N THR A 608 6.44 29.05 -19.21
CA THR A 608 7.19 29.84 -20.20
C THR A 608 6.26 30.57 -21.16
N SER A 609 5.20 29.91 -21.68
CA SER A 609 4.16 30.58 -22.47
C SER A 609 3.53 31.73 -21.69
N MET A 610 3.22 31.53 -20.40
CA MET A 610 2.62 32.55 -19.53
C MET A 610 3.54 33.72 -19.16
N ALA A 611 4.83 33.64 -19.45
CA ALA A 611 5.75 34.77 -19.34
C ALA A 611 5.81 35.63 -20.61
N LEU A 612 5.27 35.15 -21.75
CA LEU A 612 5.35 35.89 -23.01
C LEU A 612 4.59 37.23 -22.93
N PRO A 613 5.18 38.34 -23.42
CA PRO A 613 4.52 39.64 -23.44
C PRO A 613 3.43 39.69 -24.53
N ASN A 614 2.57 40.70 -24.47
CA ASN A 614 1.58 41.08 -25.49
C ASN A 614 0.53 40.05 -25.93
N ILE A 615 0.53 38.83 -25.39
CA ILE A 615 -0.51 37.82 -25.65
C ILE A 615 -1.83 38.18 -24.94
N ALA A 616 -2.96 38.09 -25.65
CA ALA A 616 -4.26 38.34 -25.05
C ALA A 616 -4.67 37.25 -24.04
N ASN A 617 -5.24 37.67 -22.89
CA ASN A 617 -5.60 36.79 -21.75
C ASN A 617 -6.54 35.62 -22.13
N SER A 618 -7.30 35.75 -23.22
CA SER A 618 -8.12 34.67 -23.79
C SER A 618 -7.30 33.45 -24.20
N HIS A 619 -6.12 33.65 -24.79
CA HIS A 619 -5.23 32.57 -25.23
C HIS A 619 -4.61 31.85 -24.02
N PHE A 620 -4.18 32.59 -23.00
CA PHE A 620 -3.71 31.99 -21.74
C PHE A 620 -4.80 31.17 -21.05
N LYS A 621 -6.03 31.69 -20.97
CA LYS A 621 -7.16 30.95 -20.36
C LYS A 621 -7.51 29.69 -21.15
N GLY A 622 -7.45 29.74 -22.48
CA GLY A 622 -7.64 28.56 -23.34
C GLY A 622 -6.56 27.50 -23.13
N LEU A 623 -5.28 27.92 -23.11
CA LEU A 623 -4.15 27.02 -22.85
C LEU A 623 -4.24 26.39 -21.46
N LEU A 624 -4.48 27.19 -20.41
CA LEU A 624 -4.64 26.68 -19.04
C LEU A 624 -5.80 25.69 -18.90
N SER A 625 -6.94 25.93 -19.54
CA SER A 625 -8.09 25.01 -19.53
C SER A 625 -7.74 23.67 -20.20
N GLY A 626 -7.15 23.71 -21.40
CA GLY A 626 -6.71 22.52 -22.11
C GLY A 626 -5.61 21.76 -21.37
N MET A 627 -4.68 22.47 -20.73
CA MET A 627 -3.62 21.89 -19.91
C MET A 627 -4.13 21.26 -18.62
N LYS A 628 -5.15 21.85 -17.96
CA LYS A 628 -5.81 21.25 -16.79
C LYS A 628 -6.48 19.92 -17.14
N GLU A 629 -7.14 19.86 -18.30
CA GLU A 629 -7.74 18.62 -18.81
C GLU A 629 -6.66 17.61 -19.23
N GLY A 630 -5.58 18.07 -19.88
CA GLY A 630 -4.46 17.24 -20.32
C GLY A 630 -3.67 16.62 -19.17
N LEU A 631 -3.27 17.41 -18.17
CA LEU A 631 -2.49 16.95 -17.02
C LEU A 631 -3.24 15.96 -16.12
N GLN A 632 -4.58 15.98 -16.10
CA GLN A 632 -5.37 14.91 -15.46
C GLN A 632 -5.19 13.55 -16.16
N ILE A 633 -5.06 13.55 -17.48
CA ILE A 633 -4.83 12.34 -18.28
C ILE A 633 -3.36 11.90 -18.15
N VAL A 634 -2.41 12.84 -18.29
CA VAL A 634 -0.97 12.58 -18.13
C VAL A 634 -0.65 12.01 -16.75
N GLY A 635 -1.18 12.61 -15.68
CA GLY A 635 -0.96 12.12 -14.31
C GLY A 635 -1.42 10.67 -14.12
N HIS A 636 -2.56 10.28 -14.71
CA HIS A 636 -3.03 8.89 -14.67
C HIS A 636 -2.18 7.91 -15.49
N ILE A 637 -1.52 8.38 -16.57
CA ILE A 637 -0.59 7.61 -17.39
C ILE A 637 0.74 7.41 -16.63
N GLU A 638 1.34 8.50 -16.14
CA GLU A 638 2.58 8.46 -15.36
C GLU A 638 2.44 7.61 -14.08
N GLU A 639 1.27 7.64 -13.43
CA GLU A 639 0.96 6.78 -12.29
C GLU A 639 0.92 5.28 -12.62
N CYS A 640 0.68 4.88 -13.87
CA CYS A 640 0.77 3.48 -14.29
C CYS A 640 2.21 3.06 -14.61
N LEU A 641 2.95 3.95 -15.27
CA LEU A 641 4.27 3.65 -15.83
C LEU A 641 5.39 3.70 -14.77
N ASP A 642 5.22 4.52 -13.72
CA ASP A 642 6.17 4.69 -12.61
C ASP A 642 6.04 3.59 -11.54
N VAL A 643 6.17 2.32 -11.97
CA VAL A 643 6.05 1.11 -11.13
C VAL A 643 7.10 1.11 -10.00
N ASP A 644 8.33 1.52 -10.32
CA ASP A 644 9.45 1.59 -9.36
C ASP A 644 9.40 2.84 -8.46
N GLY A 645 8.50 3.79 -8.74
CA GLY A 645 8.41 5.07 -8.02
C GLY A 645 9.59 6.03 -8.25
N ASN A 646 10.46 5.76 -9.24
CA ASN A 646 11.64 6.54 -9.57
C ASN A 646 11.31 8.01 -9.84
N PHE A 647 10.17 8.30 -10.49
CA PHE A 647 9.76 9.65 -10.90
C PHE A 647 8.76 10.29 -9.92
N ALA A 648 8.57 9.71 -8.73
CA ALA A 648 7.57 10.17 -7.77
C ALA A 648 7.87 11.57 -7.20
N LYS A 649 9.12 12.05 -7.27
CA LYS A 649 9.54 13.38 -6.77
C LYS A 649 9.23 14.46 -7.81
N GLU A 650 9.55 14.17 -9.07
CA GLU A 650 9.36 15.01 -10.26
C GLU A 650 7.86 15.22 -10.50
N ARG A 651 7.05 14.16 -10.37
CA ARG A 651 5.59 14.25 -10.41
C ARG A 651 5.01 15.06 -9.24
N LYS A 652 5.64 15.08 -8.06
CA LYS A 652 5.24 15.94 -6.95
C LYS A 652 5.64 17.40 -7.20
N ALA A 653 6.85 17.65 -7.72
CA ALA A 653 7.32 18.97 -8.15
C ALA A 653 6.36 19.59 -9.18
N ALA A 654 6.06 18.85 -10.26
CA ALA A 654 5.19 19.29 -11.34
C ALA A 654 3.76 19.59 -10.86
N ARG A 655 3.18 18.77 -9.96
CA ARG A 655 1.85 19.03 -9.38
C ARG A 655 1.81 20.29 -8.51
N ARG A 656 2.88 20.56 -7.75
CA ARG A 656 3.00 21.80 -6.97
C ARG A 656 3.13 23.03 -7.87
N ALA A 657 4.07 22.98 -8.83
CA ALA A 657 4.25 24.07 -9.79
C ALA A 657 3.00 24.32 -10.64
N TRP A 658 2.28 23.29 -11.06
CA TRP A 658 1.00 23.46 -11.75
C TRP A 658 -0.02 24.23 -10.91
N THR A 659 -0.09 23.96 -9.60
CA THR A 659 -0.98 24.69 -8.69
C THR A 659 -0.58 26.17 -8.57
N GLU A 660 0.72 26.49 -8.57
CA GLU A 660 1.22 27.88 -8.61
C GLU A 660 0.88 28.58 -9.94
N VAL A 661 1.07 27.89 -11.07
CA VAL A 661 0.84 28.42 -12.42
C VAL A 661 -0.66 28.60 -12.73
N GLU A 662 -1.50 27.62 -12.41
CA GLU A 662 -2.94 27.64 -12.66
C GLU A 662 -3.66 28.69 -11.79
N VAL A 663 -3.36 28.73 -10.49
CA VAL A 663 -4.13 29.55 -9.52
C VAL A 663 -3.55 30.96 -9.36
N HIS A 664 -2.21 31.08 -9.28
CA HIS A 664 -1.54 32.33 -8.93
C HIS A 664 -0.81 32.98 -10.12
N HIS A 665 -0.67 32.26 -11.25
CA HIS A 665 0.12 32.68 -12.41
C HIS A 665 1.58 32.96 -12.07
N THR A 666 2.08 32.26 -11.05
CA THR A 666 3.45 32.34 -10.53
C THR A 666 4.23 31.05 -10.80
N TRP A 667 5.55 31.16 -10.83
CA TRP A 667 6.48 30.03 -10.80
C TRP A 667 7.55 30.28 -9.74
N LEU A 668 7.70 29.40 -8.74
CA LEU A 668 8.60 29.61 -7.59
C LEU A 668 8.39 30.97 -6.92
N GLN A 669 7.13 31.34 -6.67
CA GLN A 669 6.70 32.65 -6.13
C GLN A 669 6.92 33.86 -7.04
N ILE A 670 7.46 33.69 -8.26
CA ILE A 670 7.68 34.76 -9.23
C ILE A 670 6.43 34.95 -10.09
N ASP A 671 5.82 36.14 -10.03
CA ASP A 671 4.69 36.54 -10.89
C ASP A 671 5.15 36.75 -12.34
N LEU A 672 4.77 35.82 -13.21
CA LEU A 672 5.17 35.76 -14.62
C LEU A 672 4.57 36.94 -15.41
N GLN A 673 3.28 37.23 -15.16
CA GLN A 673 2.50 38.22 -15.90
C GLN A 673 2.87 39.67 -15.53
N LYS A 674 3.12 39.95 -14.25
CA LYS A 674 3.53 41.28 -13.77
C LYS A 674 4.91 41.70 -14.28
N LYS A 675 5.76 40.76 -14.67
CA LYS A 675 7.04 41.06 -15.34
C LYS A 675 6.92 41.18 -16.86
N ALA A 676 6.15 40.32 -17.51
CA ALA A 676 5.84 40.43 -18.94
C ALA A 676 5.25 41.80 -19.31
N ARG A 677 4.31 42.30 -18.48
CA ARG A 677 3.63 43.61 -18.68
C ARG A 677 4.51 44.84 -18.47
N LYS A 678 5.82 44.70 -18.19
CA LYS A 678 6.75 45.85 -18.06
C LYS A 678 7.31 46.34 -19.41
N GLY A 679 6.74 45.92 -20.54
CA GLY A 679 7.14 46.37 -21.87
C GLY A 679 8.55 45.93 -22.28
N LYS A 680 9.09 44.87 -21.67
CA LYS A 680 10.38 44.28 -22.06
C LYS A 680 10.22 43.48 -23.36
N PRO A 681 11.22 43.49 -24.26
CA PRO A 681 11.21 42.63 -25.42
C PRO A 681 11.28 41.15 -24.98
N LEU A 682 10.60 40.29 -25.74
CA LEU A 682 10.51 38.85 -25.51
C LEU A 682 11.85 38.17 -25.21
N LYS A 683 12.90 38.51 -25.97
CA LYS A 683 14.26 37.97 -25.80
C LYS A 683 14.81 38.21 -24.39
N GLU A 684 14.59 39.39 -23.80
CA GLU A 684 14.99 39.68 -22.43
C GLU A 684 14.19 38.90 -21.39
N ILE A 685 12.92 38.57 -21.67
CA ILE A 685 12.07 37.81 -20.74
C ILE A 685 12.49 36.34 -20.72
N LEU A 686 12.73 35.74 -21.89
CA LEU A 686 13.25 34.36 -21.99
C LEU A 686 14.63 34.24 -21.34
N GLN A 687 15.52 35.19 -21.60
CA GLN A 687 16.85 35.21 -20.96
C GLN A 687 16.73 35.39 -19.45
N TRP A 688 15.88 36.30 -18.96
CA TRP A 688 15.64 36.49 -17.54
C TRP A 688 15.07 35.23 -16.85
N LEU A 689 14.14 34.51 -17.47
CA LEU A 689 13.64 33.23 -16.93
C LEU A 689 14.78 32.22 -16.79
N GLY A 690 15.63 32.11 -17.81
CA GLY A 690 16.81 31.24 -17.78
C GLY A 690 17.80 31.64 -16.71
N ASP A 691 18.12 32.92 -16.57
CA ASP A 691 19.05 33.45 -15.57
C ASP A 691 18.52 33.26 -14.13
N GLU A 692 17.23 33.47 -13.89
CA GLU A 692 16.61 33.30 -12.57
C GLU A 692 16.53 31.83 -12.17
N ALA A 693 16.20 30.96 -13.13
CA ALA A 693 16.28 29.50 -12.94
C ALA A 693 17.74 29.06 -12.66
N ALA A 694 18.71 29.56 -13.41
CA ALA A 694 20.12 29.24 -13.21
C ALA A 694 20.62 29.63 -11.81
N LYS A 695 20.19 30.77 -11.25
CA LYS A 695 20.52 31.15 -9.86
C LYS A 695 20.05 30.10 -8.86
N VAL A 696 18.81 29.61 -8.99
CA VAL A 696 18.25 28.60 -8.07
C VAL A 696 19.02 27.28 -8.19
N VAL A 697 19.36 26.86 -9.41
CA VAL A 697 20.18 25.66 -9.66
C VAL A 697 21.58 25.80 -9.04
N ILE A 698 22.30 26.89 -9.34
CA ILE A 698 23.65 27.14 -8.82
C ILE A 698 23.66 27.28 -7.28
N GLN A 699 22.65 27.93 -6.70
CA GLN A 699 22.49 28.03 -5.25
C GLN A 699 22.29 26.65 -4.60
N PHE A 700 21.55 25.75 -5.26
CA PHE A 700 21.36 24.39 -4.78
C PHE A 700 22.68 23.60 -4.82
N CYS A 701 23.36 23.58 -5.97
CA CYS A 701 24.60 22.79 -6.17
C CYS A 701 25.79 23.28 -5.32
N SER A 702 25.84 24.59 -5.00
CA SER A 702 26.85 25.15 -4.09
C SER A 702 26.56 24.89 -2.60
N SER A 703 25.37 24.39 -2.25
CA SER A 703 24.97 24.16 -0.85
C SER A 703 25.48 22.81 -0.33
N LYS A 704 26.35 22.82 0.70
CA LYS A 704 26.91 21.59 1.29
C LYS A 704 25.88 20.72 2.05
N LYS A 705 24.69 21.24 2.35
CA LYS A 705 23.54 20.54 2.97
C LYS A 705 22.21 21.22 2.56
N PRO A 706 21.63 20.90 1.38
CA PRO A 706 20.32 21.43 1.00
C PRO A 706 19.22 20.99 1.97
N SER A 707 18.26 21.88 2.27
CA SER A 707 17.14 21.54 3.17
C SER A 707 16.22 20.51 2.50
N ILE A 708 15.95 19.41 3.21
CA ILE A 708 15.83 18.08 2.56
C ILE A 708 14.66 17.94 1.56
N ASP A 709 13.58 18.73 1.64
CA ASP A 709 12.46 18.62 0.70
C ASP A 709 12.31 19.84 -0.23
N ASP A 710 12.09 21.03 0.33
CA ASP A 710 11.67 22.21 -0.45
C ASP A 710 12.72 22.64 -1.50
N SER A 711 14.00 22.59 -1.11
CA SER A 711 15.10 22.94 -2.01
C SER A 711 15.25 21.95 -3.18
N ARG A 712 14.94 20.67 -3.00
CA ARG A 712 14.98 19.65 -4.07
C ARG A 712 13.84 19.82 -5.07
N TYR A 713 12.63 20.18 -4.62
CA TYR A 713 11.54 20.49 -5.54
C TYR A 713 11.86 21.75 -6.37
N ASN A 714 12.40 22.79 -5.74
CA ASN A 714 12.77 24.03 -6.42
C ASN A 714 13.91 23.81 -7.42
N PHE A 715 14.90 22.96 -7.09
CA PHE A 715 15.96 22.53 -8.01
C PHE A 715 15.40 21.85 -9.27
N ILE A 716 14.56 20.82 -9.13
CA ILE A 716 13.97 20.09 -10.28
C ILE A 716 13.20 21.05 -11.21
N LEU A 717 12.42 21.95 -10.63
CA LEU A 717 11.66 22.96 -11.38
C LEU A 717 12.59 23.95 -12.09
N ALA A 718 13.62 24.44 -11.41
CA ALA A 718 14.59 25.38 -11.95
C ALA A 718 15.42 24.79 -13.08
N SER A 719 15.94 23.56 -12.93
CA SER A 719 16.67 22.86 -14.00
C SER A 719 15.81 22.68 -15.26
N SER A 720 14.53 22.32 -15.12
CA SER A 720 13.61 22.24 -16.26
C SER A 720 13.38 23.61 -16.91
N MET A 721 13.13 24.65 -16.12
CA MET A 721 12.90 26.02 -16.61
C MET A 721 14.14 26.58 -17.33
N TYR A 722 15.33 26.36 -16.78
CA TYR A 722 16.59 26.74 -17.40
C TYR A 722 16.75 26.08 -18.77
N ARG A 723 16.70 24.73 -18.86
CA ARG A 723 16.94 24.03 -20.14
C ARG A 723 15.90 24.37 -21.21
N ILE A 724 14.62 24.53 -20.84
CA ILE A 724 13.54 24.88 -21.77
C ILE A 724 13.64 26.34 -22.23
N SER A 725 13.83 27.30 -21.31
CA SER A 725 13.94 28.72 -21.69
C SER A 725 15.18 28.98 -22.57
N GLN A 726 16.33 28.37 -22.25
CA GLN A 726 17.52 28.46 -23.09
C GLN A 726 17.35 27.76 -24.44
N THR A 727 16.67 26.61 -24.51
CA THR A 727 16.36 25.96 -25.79
C THR A 727 15.49 26.86 -26.68
N ILE A 728 14.44 27.44 -26.12
CA ILE A 728 13.55 28.38 -26.84
C ILE A 728 14.33 29.62 -27.28
N LEU A 729 15.21 30.17 -26.42
CA LEU A 729 16.06 31.31 -26.75
C LEU A 729 17.06 30.99 -27.88
N LEU A 730 17.67 29.79 -27.89
CA LEU A 730 18.51 29.34 -28.99
C LEU A 730 17.72 29.25 -30.31
N ARG A 731 16.52 28.63 -30.30
CA ARG A 731 15.65 28.55 -31.50
C ARG A 731 15.18 29.91 -31.99
N TYR A 732 14.91 30.83 -31.07
CA TYR A 732 14.56 32.22 -31.38
C TYR A 732 15.71 32.96 -32.08
N ASN A 733 16.96 32.69 -31.71
CA ASN A 733 18.14 33.26 -32.37
C ASN A 733 18.52 32.52 -33.68
N GLU A 734 18.19 31.23 -33.83
CA GLU A 734 18.43 30.44 -35.06
C GLU A 734 17.47 30.80 -36.22
N GLN A 735 16.32 31.45 -35.95
CA GLN A 735 15.35 31.86 -36.96
C GLN A 735 15.23 33.38 -37.06
N GLU A 736 15.71 33.97 -38.15
CA GLU A 736 15.73 35.42 -38.40
C GLU A 736 14.34 36.07 -38.57
N ASN A 737 13.24 35.29 -38.64
CA ASN A 737 11.92 35.72 -39.13
C ASN A 737 10.75 35.61 -38.11
N TRP A 738 11.01 35.59 -36.79
CA TRP A 738 9.93 35.68 -35.80
C TRP A 738 9.30 37.09 -35.80
N LEU A 739 8.13 37.25 -36.41
CA LEU A 739 7.49 38.56 -36.65
C LEU A 739 6.64 39.07 -35.47
N ASN A 740 6.16 38.20 -34.57
CA ASN A 740 5.31 38.62 -33.43
C ASN A 740 5.37 37.64 -32.24
N ASP A 741 5.11 38.15 -31.02
CA ASP A 741 5.02 37.35 -29.78
C ASP A 741 3.98 36.22 -29.89
N GLU A 742 2.86 36.49 -30.58
CA GLU A 742 1.79 35.51 -30.83
C GLU A 742 2.26 34.30 -31.65
N GLN A 743 3.21 34.47 -32.58
CA GLN A 743 3.73 33.36 -33.37
C GLN A 743 4.56 32.41 -32.50
N LEU A 744 5.36 32.95 -31.56
CA LEU A 744 6.09 32.11 -30.61
C LEU A 744 5.14 31.43 -29.61
N PHE A 745 4.10 32.12 -29.13
CA PHE A 745 3.07 31.51 -28.29
C PHE A 745 2.37 30.34 -29.01
N GLU A 746 2.08 30.49 -30.30
CA GLU A 746 1.45 29.44 -31.11
C GLU A 746 2.39 28.25 -31.35
N TRP A 747 3.69 28.51 -31.56
CA TRP A 747 4.71 27.47 -31.66
C TRP A 747 4.89 26.71 -30.33
N ILE A 748 5.02 27.38 -29.18
CA ILE A 748 5.09 26.70 -27.88
C ILE A 748 3.77 25.93 -27.60
N SER A 749 2.62 26.49 -27.95
CA SER A 749 1.33 25.76 -27.88
C SER A 749 1.33 24.49 -28.72
N THR A 750 2.00 24.50 -29.87
CA THR A 750 2.16 23.34 -30.77
C THR A 750 3.11 22.31 -30.15
N ILE A 751 4.23 22.74 -29.54
CA ILE A 751 5.12 21.85 -28.77
C ILE A 751 4.35 21.15 -27.64
N ILE A 752 3.56 21.91 -26.87
CA ILE A 752 2.73 21.37 -25.79
C ILE A 752 1.75 20.32 -26.33
N ALA A 753 1.11 20.58 -27.47
CA ALA A 753 0.18 19.64 -28.10
C ALA A 753 0.86 18.36 -28.62
N ASP A 754 2.05 18.48 -29.23
CA ASP A 754 2.88 17.36 -29.68
C ASP A 754 3.33 16.48 -28.49
N VAL A 755 3.80 17.10 -27.39
CA VAL A 755 4.22 16.40 -26.16
C VAL A 755 3.04 15.72 -25.47
N LEU A 756 1.86 16.35 -25.44
CA LEU A 756 0.63 15.72 -24.94
C LEU A 756 0.26 14.48 -25.78
N LEU A 757 0.26 14.59 -27.11
CA LEU A 757 -0.06 13.45 -27.98
C LEU A 757 0.95 12.32 -27.89
N ALA A 758 2.24 12.63 -27.76
CA ALA A 758 3.29 11.65 -27.51
C ALA A 758 3.10 10.93 -26.17
N CYS A 759 2.76 11.65 -25.09
CA CYS A 759 2.38 11.03 -23.82
C CYS A 759 1.14 10.13 -23.98
N PHE A 760 0.14 10.58 -24.76
CA PHE A 760 -1.11 9.88 -24.97
C PHE A 760 -1.00 8.61 -25.84
N THR A 761 0.13 8.33 -26.53
CA THR A 761 0.33 7.00 -27.15
C THR A 761 0.35 5.88 -26.10
N ASN A 762 0.73 6.20 -24.86
CA ASN A 762 0.73 5.27 -23.73
C ASN A 762 -0.66 5.01 -23.12
N LEU A 763 -1.74 5.67 -23.60
CA LEU A 763 -3.10 5.49 -23.09
C LEU A 763 -3.59 4.03 -23.08
N PRO A 764 -3.44 3.22 -24.16
CA PRO A 764 -3.89 1.83 -24.15
C PRO A 764 -3.20 1.02 -23.04
N CYS A 765 -1.87 1.15 -22.94
CA CYS A 765 -1.06 0.52 -21.90
C CYS A 765 -1.51 0.95 -20.50
N ALA A 766 -1.66 2.26 -20.26
CA ALA A 766 -2.09 2.77 -18.95
C ALA A 766 -3.51 2.31 -18.55
N ILE A 767 -4.43 2.15 -19.50
CA ILE A 767 -5.78 1.61 -19.27
C ILE A 767 -5.71 0.12 -18.92
N GLU A 768 -4.88 -0.64 -19.63
CA GLU A 768 -4.65 -2.07 -19.41
C GLU A 768 -3.99 -2.34 -18.04
N MET A 769 -2.91 -1.63 -17.71
CA MET A 769 -2.24 -1.72 -16.40
C MET A 769 -3.17 -1.42 -15.23
N LYS A 770 -4.10 -0.45 -15.35
CA LYS A 770 -5.13 -0.22 -14.30
C LYS A 770 -6.11 -1.39 -14.16
N CYS A 771 -6.38 -2.14 -15.22
CA CYS A 771 -7.25 -3.32 -15.15
C CYS A 771 -6.55 -4.53 -14.49
N HIS A 772 -5.23 -4.64 -14.61
CA HIS A 772 -4.39 -5.74 -14.09
C HIS A 772 -4.02 -5.64 -12.60
N HIS A 773 -4.76 -4.88 -11.78
CA HIS A 773 -4.36 -4.61 -10.39
C HIS A 773 -4.50 -5.85 -9.48
N HIS A 774 -3.45 -6.14 -8.70
CA HIS A 774 -3.34 -7.37 -7.91
C HIS A 774 -4.22 -7.39 -6.64
N SER A 775 -4.27 -6.32 -5.84
CA SER A 775 -5.08 -6.29 -4.60
C SER A 775 -6.59 -6.22 -4.89
N ILE A 776 -7.36 -7.20 -4.40
CA ILE A 776 -8.81 -7.36 -4.63
C ILE A 776 -9.58 -6.06 -4.37
N GLU A 777 -9.32 -5.42 -3.24
CA GLU A 777 -10.04 -4.27 -2.69
C GLU A 777 -9.98 -3.06 -3.65
N LYS A 778 -8.90 -2.95 -4.44
CA LYS A 778 -8.67 -1.84 -5.37
C LYS A 778 -9.09 -2.15 -6.81
N ARG A 779 -9.40 -3.41 -7.16
CA ARG A 779 -9.71 -3.81 -8.55
C ARG A 779 -10.91 -3.04 -9.12
N GLY A 780 -12.03 -3.01 -8.39
CA GLY A 780 -13.27 -2.34 -8.85
C GLY A 780 -13.09 -0.84 -9.09
N ASP A 781 -12.36 -0.15 -8.20
CA ASP A 781 -12.08 1.28 -8.35
C ASP A 781 -11.04 1.57 -9.43
N ASN A 782 -10.03 0.72 -9.60
CA ASN A 782 -9.06 0.86 -10.68
C ASN A 782 -9.68 0.62 -12.06
N ILE A 783 -10.58 -0.37 -12.21
CA ILE A 783 -11.32 -0.59 -13.46
C ILE A 783 -12.31 0.57 -13.71
N ARG A 784 -12.92 1.14 -12.66
CA ARG A 784 -13.74 2.36 -12.79
C ARG A 784 -12.91 3.58 -13.22
N SER A 785 -11.68 3.69 -12.73
CA SER A 785 -10.70 4.70 -13.14
C SER A 785 -10.27 4.50 -14.61
N ALA A 786 -10.01 3.26 -15.02
CA ALA A 786 -9.75 2.88 -16.41
C ALA A 786 -10.95 3.19 -17.33
N ALA A 787 -12.17 2.96 -16.87
CA ALA A 787 -13.40 3.26 -17.59
C ALA A 787 -13.59 4.78 -17.78
N LYS A 788 -13.30 5.58 -16.75
CA LYS A 788 -13.24 7.05 -16.85
C LYS A 788 -12.19 7.47 -17.89
N LEU A 789 -10.97 6.94 -17.79
CA LEU A 789 -9.85 7.28 -18.67
C LEU A 789 -10.15 6.93 -20.15
N LEU A 790 -10.72 5.75 -20.41
CA LEU A 790 -11.15 5.33 -21.75
C LEU A 790 -12.30 6.20 -22.30
N GLY A 791 -13.24 6.59 -21.43
CA GLY A 791 -14.38 7.44 -21.80
C GLY A 791 -13.93 8.84 -22.25
N ILE A 792 -13.13 9.51 -21.43
CA ILE A 792 -12.64 10.88 -21.73
C ILE A 792 -11.64 10.91 -22.89
N SER A 793 -10.82 9.86 -23.07
CA SER A 793 -9.81 9.81 -24.13
C SER A 793 -10.31 9.27 -25.48
N LYS A 794 -11.60 8.94 -25.61
CA LYS A 794 -12.16 8.28 -26.81
C LYS A 794 -11.90 9.03 -28.12
N LYS A 795 -11.93 10.36 -28.15
CA LYS A 795 -11.56 11.13 -29.35
C LYS A 795 -10.04 11.28 -29.53
N ILE A 796 -9.28 11.39 -28.44
CA ILE A 796 -7.81 11.40 -28.47
C ILE A 796 -7.29 10.11 -29.13
N LEU A 797 -7.81 8.94 -28.74
CA LEU A 797 -7.48 7.65 -29.36
C LEU A 797 -7.83 7.58 -30.86
N LYS A 798 -8.86 8.31 -31.31
CA LYS A 798 -9.16 8.43 -32.75
C LYS A 798 -8.14 9.31 -33.48
N ILE A 799 -7.73 10.43 -32.89
CA ILE A 799 -6.68 11.30 -33.43
C ILE A 799 -5.36 10.52 -33.54
N LEU A 800 -4.96 9.83 -32.47
CA LEU A 800 -3.76 8.99 -32.47
C LEU A 800 -3.82 7.92 -33.56
N LYS A 801 -4.92 7.16 -33.66
CA LYS A 801 -5.08 6.14 -34.71
C LYS A 801 -5.00 6.75 -36.13
N ALA A 802 -5.59 7.92 -36.36
CA ALA A 802 -5.50 8.61 -37.65
C ALA A 802 -4.06 9.05 -38.00
N ARG A 803 -3.24 9.36 -36.99
CA ARG A 803 -1.83 9.78 -37.14
C ARG A 803 -0.82 8.63 -37.19
N HIS A 804 -1.27 7.38 -37.11
CA HIS A 804 -0.44 6.16 -37.16
C HIS A 804 0.81 6.26 -36.26
N PRO A 805 0.69 6.04 -34.93
CA PRO A 805 1.87 5.94 -34.08
C PRO A 805 2.78 4.83 -34.62
N PHE A 806 4.07 5.12 -34.65
CA PHE A 806 5.11 4.22 -35.13
C PHE A 806 4.95 2.80 -34.55
N ASN A 807 5.39 1.79 -35.29
CA ASN A 807 5.41 0.38 -34.85
C ASN A 807 6.55 0.10 -33.85
N ILE A 808 6.65 0.94 -32.83
CA ILE A 808 7.61 0.89 -31.72
C ILE A 808 7.07 -0.04 -30.63
N ASP A 809 7.99 -0.68 -29.92
CA ASP A 809 7.71 -1.51 -28.75
C ASP A 809 7.01 -0.73 -27.60
N GLN A 810 6.00 -1.34 -26.99
CA GLN A 810 5.11 -0.68 -26.03
C GLN A 810 5.76 -0.50 -24.65
N ASP A 811 6.66 -1.41 -24.26
CA ASP A 811 7.40 -1.35 -23.00
C ASP A 811 8.53 -0.30 -23.04
N SER A 812 8.93 0.11 -24.24
CA SER A 812 9.97 1.12 -24.49
C SER A 812 9.48 2.58 -24.41
N MET A 813 8.17 2.86 -24.29
CA MET A 813 7.62 4.23 -24.40
C MET A 813 7.38 5.02 -23.10
N ALA A 814 7.75 4.48 -21.93
CA ALA A 814 7.29 5.02 -20.64
C ALA A 814 7.62 6.52 -20.37
N TYR A 815 8.76 7.02 -20.84
CA TYR A 815 9.26 8.37 -20.52
C TYR A 815 9.72 9.14 -21.76
N ILE A 816 9.62 10.48 -21.70
CA ILE A 816 9.86 11.37 -22.84
C ILE A 816 11.28 11.26 -23.41
N ASP A 817 12.28 10.95 -22.57
CA ASP A 817 13.67 10.82 -22.97
C ASP A 817 13.90 9.61 -23.90
N LYS A 818 13.19 8.49 -23.67
CA LYS A 818 13.17 7.34 -24.61
C LYS A 818 12.49 7.72 -25.93
N TRP A 819 11.40 8.48 -25.86
CA TRP A 819 10.69 9.01 -27.02
C TRP A 819 11.59 9.92 -27.88
N ARG A 820 12.36 10.81 -27.24
CA ARG A 820 13.38 11.65 -27.90
C ARG A 820 14.48 10.81 -28.54
N ALA A 821 15.01 9.81 -27.86
CA ALA A 821 16.05 8.93 -28.41
C ALA A 821 15.60 8.24 -29.70
N ILE A 822 14.33 7.79 -29.76
CA ILE A 822 13.78 7.15 -30.96
C ILE A 822 13.57 8.15 -32.10
N LEU A 823 13.05 9.35 -31.83
CA LEU A 823 12.93 10.38 -32.87
C LEU A 823 14.31 10.82 -33.40
N LYS A 824 15.33 10.90 -32.54
CA LYS A 824 16.72 11.18 -32.94
C LYS A 824 17.32 10.06 -33.81
N SER A 825 17.01 8.79 -33.55
CA SER A 825 17.51 7.68 -34.38
C SER A 825 16.81 7.56 -35.73
N GLN A 826 15.62 8.15 -35.88
CA GLN A 826 14.83 8.16 -37.13
C GLN A 826 15.06 9.40 -38.00
N THR A 827 15.72 10.44 -37.49
CA THR A 827 16.10 11.62 -38.28
C THR A 827 17.45 11.38 -38.95
N PRO A 828 17.57 11.43 -40.30
CA PRO A 828 18.84 11.19 -40.97
C PRO A 828 19.89 12.22 -40.55
N ILE A 829 21.08 11.75 -40.17
CA ILE A 829 22.22 12.60 -39.83
C ILE A 829 22.75 13.23 -41.12
N GLY A 830 22.21 14.40 -41.48
CA GLY A 830 22.71 15.24 -42.55
C GLY A 830 21.63 15.83 -43.45
N THR A 831 21.21 17.07 -43.14
CA THR A 831 20.89 18.12 -44.14
C THR A 831 20.63 19.45 -43.40
N HIS A 832 21.65 20.29 -43.30
CA HIS A 832 21.44 21.73 -43.11
C HIS A 832 21.34 22.39 -44.49
N THR A 833 20.48 23.42 -44.62
CA THR A 833 20.22 24.24 -45.83
C THR A 833 19.63 23.47 -47.03
N THR A 834 18.69 23.97 -47.84
CA THR A 834 18.28 25.37 -48.10
C THR A 834 16.83 25.45 -48.64
N THR A 835 16.11 26.54 -48.33
CA THR A 835 14.99 27.18 -49.09
C THR A 835 14.13 26.38 -50.11
N ARG A 836 12.79 26.42 -49.93
CA ARG A 836 11.85 27.32 -50.68
C ARG A 836 10.43 26.72 -50.83
N GLU A 837 9.41 27.56 -50.68
CA GLU A 837 8.00 27.22 -50.92
C GLU A 837 7.63 27.16 -52.42
N ALA A 838 6.72 26.25 -52.79
CA ALA A 838 5.81 26.37 -53.94
C ALA A 838 4.59 25.42 -53.74
N PRO A 839 3.38 25.76 -54.25
CA PRO A 839 2.13 25.12 -53.83
C PRO A 839 1.77 23.85 -54.62
N LEU A 840 1.12 22.89 -53.94
CA LEU A 840 0.57 21.69 -54.55
C LEU A 840 -0.64 22.00 -55.45
N THR A 841 -0.48 21.79 -56.75
CA THR A 841 -1.58 21.81 -57.73
C THR A 841 -2.40 20.51 -57.70
N ARG A 842 -3.70 20.67 -57.91
CA ARG A 842 -4.74 19.62 -57.99
C ARG A 842 -4.62 18.82 -59.30
N ILE A 843 -4.52 17.48 -59.23
CA ILE A 843 -4.95 16.55 -60.30
C ILE A 843 -5.70 15.34 -59.70
N GLN A 844 -6.68 14.81 -60.45
CA GLN A 844 -7.64 13.77 -60.06
C GLN A 844 -7.12 12.33 -60.17
N GLY A 845 -7.91 11.42 -59.58
CA GLY A 845 -7.68 9.98 -59.42
C GLY A 845 -7.38 9.12 -60.66
N GLY A 846 -6.91 7.91 -60.38
CA GLY A 846 -6.69 6.85 -61.36
C GLY A 846 -6.26 5.52 -60.71
N SER A 847 -7.14 4.52 -60.81
CA SER A 847 -6.90 3.06 -60.83
C SER A 847 -5.99 2.35 -59.80
N THR A 848 -6.55 1.28 -59.25
CA THR A 848 -5.91 0.12 -58.61
C THR A 848 -4.72 -0.48 -59.36
N ASN A 849 -3.72 -0.98 -58.62
CA ASN A 849 -3.35 -2.41 -58.67
C ASN A 849 -2.47 -2.86 -57.47
N SER A 850 -2.30 -4.17 -57.36
CA SER A 850 -1.99 -4.94 -56.14
C SER A 850 -0.53 -5.38 -55.97
N ASN A 851 -0.17 -5.69 -54.71
CA ASN A 851 0.90 -6.59 -54.26
C ASN A 851 2.34 -6.31 -54.69
N GLU A 852 3.19 -5.90 -53.74
CA GLU A 852 4.42 -6.66 -53.47
C GLU A 852 4.93 -6.41 -52.03
N LEU A 853 5.37 -7.48 -51.37
CA LEU A 853 5.79 -7.51 -49.97
C LEU A 853 7.26 -7.94 -49.95
N VAL A 854 8.18 -6.98 -50.02
CA VAL A 854 9.62 -7.27 -50.03
C VAL A 854 10.13 -7.36 -48.59
N ILE A 855 10.41 -8.58 -48.15
CA ILE A 855 11.14 -8.86 -46.91
C ILE A 855 12.63 -8.68 -47.20
N VAL A 856 13.27 -7.69 -46.55
CA VAL A 856 14.74 -7.61 -46.51
C VAL A 856 15.21 -8.17 -45.17
N VAL A 857 15.80 -9.36 -45.22
CA VAL A 857 16.60 -9.92 -44.13
C VAL A 857 17.96 -9.24 -44.16
N VAL A 858 18.43 -8.75 -43.00
CA VAL A 858 19.83 -8.40 -42.79
C VAL A 858 20.37 -9.34 -41.71
N LEU A 859 21.52 -9.96 -42.02
CA LEU A 859 22.27 -10.88 -41.15
C LEU A 859 23.01 -10.12 -40.04
#